data_AF-A0A7L3FUL0-F1
#
_entry.id   AF-A0A7L3FUL0-F1
#
_cell.length_a   1.000
_cell.length_b   1.000
_cell.length_c   1.000
_cell.angle_alpha   90.00
_cell.angle_beta   90.00
_cell.angle_gamma   90.00
#
_symmetry.space_group_name_H-M   'P 1'
#
loop_
_entity.id
_entity.type
_entity.pdbx_description
1 polymer ?
#
loop_
_entity_poly.entity_id
_entity_poly.type
_entity_poly.pdbx_seq_one_letter_code
_entity_poly.pdbx_strand_id
1 'polypeptide(L)'
;MAAAAGPEEPGGSFRRYLARLGALRPQPGAERLDGGRRTELHLLFDQLISESCGPAPAAAPSAQDVCAVLVQACQLVHLDQEHLVSKLCQLIHHSLNRLQVVVDEQSLNFLLSYCISALKQCSSWTHVEVLQALAALVYSNGPKCQKHLPDLLGKTGLLVQFSDASQPDVELRRTAVRGMANLCFSVPGQPYLDESYRSVCFQTFLSVLQSSKTSDVDDITFCMLLQSALRGIQSLLNSGKMKLMQTDQIGSLLAVLKKCMFHGLPGLSIEMPAALYPALLPQYDKRSPIKQEQSEPAVSKHTGNRRKKSKGKPKKGDCGEEGREDSGDAGNESVLGADMVKLHLGDVQNSHRLDPRARAPDVAYVPAGKDHLSSHCPAWKRVSSSESEYSDTEGGIQSKTRSYQANVRQGALACFLSAIKCIEKKVIYGYWSAFVPDAPGIGSPQSVSLMTIALKDPSPKTRACALQVLSAILEGSKQFLSVAEDANDHKRAFTPFSVTIASSIRELHRCLLLALVAESSSQTLTQIVKCLANLVSNAPYSRLKPGLLTRVWNQIKPYISHKDVNVRVCSLTLLGAIVSAQAPLPEVQLLLQQPSSSGLNTSGSVTPHRLNSSEQWRKALPSGGEPPDNSAARTPSEPCWLLRLCVSIVLPREDSCSDSDANMPSLSSVYEPGPLRLESLQVLAFLVKGYFVVAQSYFLELGEVACRCMEEMDPSVQLHGAKLLEELGTGVLQQYKPDSAVAPDQRVSISVVITFWTKMLNGPLPGILQSSPHATLQTSACDALSSILPEAFSSLQNDQQILCVTLLLGLNHSENPLVKAAAVRALGVYILFSCLQQDVMFVADTANTILNSLHDKSLNVRAKAAWSLGNLTDTLIINRETMGQSFQEEFSDLLLLKMLQSATEASKDRDKVKSNAVRALGNVLHFLQPCHIANPRFREAIEESLQALISSVESEATMKVRWNACYALGNVFRNPALPLGEAPWTTQVYSALSSVVKSCKNFKVRIKSAMALSIPSRRECYGSTQQFCQIWSALVVALQKSEDTEDFLEFKYSASLRTQICQALLHLLSLAKSTDLPVIWETVSENRDAIRAYVLQYLKSGGEENEARTCTDLCERERVLKRAIEHLSGTEKELEGKARVRVSVYLEDVLRNHANATELAEA
;
A
#
# COMPACT_ATOMS: atom_id res chain seq x y z
N MET A 1 -67.45 -48.64 23.07
CA MET A 1 -68.07 -47.30 22.91
C MET A 1 -67.00 -46.26 23.12
N ALA A 2 -66.93 -45.32 22.18
CA ALA A 2 -65.88 -44.32 22.03
C ALA A 2 -66.01 -43.15 23.02
N ALA A 3 -64.87 -42.59 23.43
CA ALA A 3 -64.71 -41.17 23.70
C ALA A 3 -63.29 -40.75 23.30
N ALA A 4 -63.24 -39.79 22.38
CA ALA A 4 -62.11 -39.33 21.60
C ALA A 4 -60.87 -38.90 22.39
N ALA A 5 -59.71 -39.45 21.99
CA ALA A 5 -58.44 -38.75 22.13
C ALA A 5 -58.37 -37.68 21.02
N GLY A 6 -58.28 -36.41 21.42
CA GLY A 6 -57.96 -35.32 20.49
C GLY A 6 -56.52 -35.44 19.99
N PRO A 7 -56.20 -34.86 18.82
CA PRO A 7 -54.85 -34.95 18.25
C PRO A 7 -53.87 -34.17 19.13
N GLU A 8 -52.75 -34.80 19.51
CA GLU A 8 -51.62 -34.11 20.13
C GLU A 8 -51.12 -33.03 19.17
N GLU A 9 -51.22 -31.76 19.57
CA GLU A 9 -50.57 -30.67 18.86
C GLU A 9 -49.04 -30.85 18.87
N PRO A 10 -48.33 -30.52 17.78
CA PRO A 10 -46.87 -30.59 17.72
C PRO A 10 -46.24 -29.39 18.44
N GLY A 11 -46.45 -29.29 19.76
CA GLY A 11 -45.78 -28.32 20.62
C GLY A 11 -44.39 -28.81 21.01
N GLY A 12 -43.33 -28.11 20.58
CA GLY A 12 -41.93 -28.49 20.84
C GLY A 12 -41.61 -28.77 22.32
N SER A 13 -40.60 -29.61 22.58
CA SER A 13 -40.27 -30.17 23.91
C SER A 13 -40.21 -29.12 25.04
N PHE A 14 -39.68 -27.94 24.78
CA PHE A 14 -39.56 -26.83 25.74
C PHE A 14 -40.90 -26.29 26.26
N ARG A 15 -41.98 -26.28 25.46
CA ARG A 15 -43.31 -25.84 25.93
C ARG A 15 -43.92 -26.84 26.93
N ARG A 16 -43.63 -28.13 26.76
CA ARG A 16 -44.04 -29.18 27.70
C ARG A 16 -43.32 -29.02 29.04
N TYR A 17 -42.01 -28.72 29.03
CA TYR A 17 -41.27 -28.43 30.27
C TYR A 17 -41.73 -27.14 30.95
N LEU A 18 -42.05 -26.09 30.18
CA LEU A 18 -42.62 -24.85 30.69
C LEU A 18 -43.94 -25.10 31.45
N ALA A 19 -44.84 -25.90 30.88
CA ALA A 19 -46.10 -26.29 31.52
C ALA A 19 -45.88 -27.11 32.81
N ARG A 20 -44.91 -28.04 32.81
CA ARG A 20 -44.54 -28.84 34.00
C ARG A 20 -43.93 -27.97 35.11
N LEU A 21 -43.06 -27.02 34.77
CA LEU A 21 -42.57 -26.02 35.73
C LEU A 21 -43.72 -25.15 36.26
N GLY A 22 -44.74 -24.89 35.44
CA GLY A 22 -45.95 -24.14 35.84
C GLY A 22 -46.76 -24.83 36.92
N ALA A 23 -46.89 -26.16 36.83
CA ALA A 23 -47.59 -26.97 37.81
C ALA A 23 -46.90 -27.04 39.19
N LEU A 24 -45.63 -26.67 39.27
CA LEU A 24 -44.82 -26.68 40.50
C LEU A 24 -44.86 -25.35 41.27
N ARG A 25 -45.64 -24.36 40.81
CA ARG A 25 -45.79 -23.08 41.50
C ARG A 25 -46.56 -23.28 42.80
N PRO A 26 -46.08 -22.74 43.95
CA PRO A 26 -46.80 -22.87 45.21
C PRO A 26 -48.17 -22.17 45.11
N GLN A 27 -49.25 -22.91 45.40
CA GLN A 27 -50.56 -22.28 45.62
C GLN A 27 -50.55 -21.59 46.99
N PRO A 28 -51.09 -20.36 47.10
CA PRO A 28 -51.15 -19.67 48.39
C PRO A 28 -52.03 -20.49 49.36
N GLY A 29 -51.42 -21.06 50.40
CA GLY A 29 -52.12 -21.77 51.49
C GLY A 29 -51.96 -23.30 51.55
N ALA A 30 -51.14 -23.95 50.71
CA ALA A 30 -50.93 -25.39 50.77
C ALA A 30 -49.54 -25.76 51.36
N GLU A 31 -49.51 -26.26 52.60
CA GLU A 31 -48.35 -26.94 53.19
C GLU A 31 -48.14 -28.31 52.51
N ARG A 32 -47.61 -28.33 51.29
CA ARG A 32 -47.01 -29.55 50.73
C ARG A 32 -45.57 -29.67 51.23
N LEU A 33 -45.24 -30.85 51.77
CA LEU A 33 -43.88 -31.25 52.16
C LEU A 33 -42.85 -30.82 51.10
N ASP A 34 -42.01 -29.86 51.46
CA ASP A 34 -41.04 -29.16 50.59
C ASP A 34 -40.06 -30.12 49.87
N GLY A 35 -39.85 -31.33 50.41
CA GLY A 35 -38.98 -32.36 49.83
C GLY A 35 -39.44 -32.97 48.50
N GLY A 36 -40.76 -33.10 48.27
CA GLY A 36 -41.29 -33.69 47.03
C GLY A 36 -41.09 -32.78 45.81
N ARG A 37 -41.34 -31.47 46.00
CA ARG A 37 -41.17 -30.44 44.97
C ARG A 37 -39.70 -30.26 44.56
N ARG A 38 -38.78 -30.28 45.53
CA ARG A 38 -37.33 -30.17 45.27
C ARG A 38 -36.81 -31.35 44.44
N THR A 39 -37.26 -32.56 44.76
CA THR A 39 -36.89 -33.78 44.01
C THR A 39 -37.38 -33.73 42.57
N GLU A 40 -38.62 -33.27 42.35
CA GLU A 40 -39.19 -33.11 41.00
C GLU A 40 -38.46 -32.04 40.17
N LEU A 41 -38.06 -30.92 40.79
CA LEU A 41 -37.22 -29.90 40.14
C LEU A 41 -35.85 -30.45 39.75
N HIS A 42 -35.20 -31.24 40.63
CA HIS A 42 -33.93 -31.89 40.29
C HIS A 42 -34.05 -32.79 39.07
N LEU A 43 -35.09 -33.62 39.00
CA LEU A 43 -35.34 -34.52 37.87
C LEU A 43 -35.64 -33.75 36.57
N LEU A 44 -36.41 -32.66 36.66
CA LEU A 44 -36.71 -31.81 35.52
C LEU A 44 -35.47 -31.13 34.95
N PHE A 45 -34.57 -30.63 35.82
CA PHE A 45 -33.31 -30.04 35.37
C PHE A 45 -32.37 -31.08 34.75
N ASP A 46 -32.30 -32.31 35.30
CA ASP A 46 -31.53 -33.39 34.64
C ASP A 46 -32.08 -33.72 33.26
N GLN A 47 -33.41 -33.80 33.12
CA GLN A 47 -34.06 -34.03 31.83
C GLN A 47 -33.72 -32.93 30.83
N LEU A 48 -33.81 -31.66 31.23
CA LEU A 48 -33.49 -30.52 30.38
C LEU A 48 -31.99 -30.43 30.02
N ILE A 49 -31.09 -30.82 30.93
CA ILE A 49 -29.63 -30.84 30.68
C ILE A 49 -29.26 -32.02 29.76
N SER A 50 -29.91 -33.17 29.92
CA SER A 50 -29.63 -34.40 29.14
C SER A 50 -30.33 -34.45 27.78
N GLU A 51 -31.37 -33.64 27.56
CA GLU A 51 -32.14 -33.64 26.32
C GLU A 51 -31.23 -33.34 25.12
N SER A 52 -31.01 -34.36 24.29
CA SER A 52 -30.10 -34.31 23.17
C SER A 52 -30.83 -33.83 21.92
N CYS A 53 -30.94 -32.52 21.68
CA CYS A 53 -31.39 -32.06 20.36
C CYS A 53 -30.38 -32.54 19.30
N GLY A 54 -30.78 -33.58 18.55
CA GLY A 54 -30.03 -34.13 17.41
C GLY A 54 -30.09 -33.23 16.18
N PRO A 55 -29.33 -33.56 15.11
CA PRO A 55 -29.18 -32.73 13.92
C PRO A 55 -30.38 -32.93 12.96
N ALA A 56 -31.58 -32.53 13.36
CA ALA A 56 -32.73 -32.43 12.47
C ALA A 56 -33.27 -30.98 12.49
N PRO A 57 -33.29 -30.27 11.35
CA PRO A 57 -33.62 -28.84 11.29
C PRO A 57 -35.12 -28.50 11.49
N ALA A 58 -35.96 -29.46 11.90
CA ALA A 58 -37.42 -29.31 11.88
C ALA A 58 -38.06 -28.84 13.20
N ALA A 59 -37.33 -28.73 14.32
CA ALA A 59 -37.90 -28.22 15.57
C ALA A 59 -36.81 -27.68 16.53
N ALA A 60 -36.05 -26.66 16.12
CA ALA A 60 -35.26 -25.90 17.09
C ALA A 60 -36.24 -25.15 18.02
N PRO A 61 -36.08 -25.22 19.36
CA PRO A 61 -36.97 -24.51 20.28
C PRO A 61 -36.89 -23.00 20.04
N SER A 62 -38.03 -22.31 20.12
CA SER A 62 -38.03 -20.86 19.94
C SER A 62 -37.22 -20.18 21.06
N ALA A 63 -36.48 -19.13 20.72
CA ALA A 63 -35.70 -18.35 21.68
C ALA A 63 -36.54 -17.88 22.88
N GLN A 64 -37.81 -17.54 22.64
CA GLN A 64 -38.77 -17.12 23.64
C GLN A 64 -39.16 -18.27 24.60
N ASP A 65 -39.40 -19.47 24.08
CA ASP A 65 -39.75 -20.64 24.90
C ASP A 65 -38.57 -21.02 25.83
N VAL A 66 -37.33 -20.94 25.34
CA VAL A 66 -36.13 -21.19 26.16
C VAL A 66 -35.97 -20.14 27.26
N CYS A 67 -36.11 -18.85 26.93
CA CYS A 67 -36.01 -17.77 27.92
C CYS A 67 -37.12 -17.88 28.99
N ALA A 68 -38.35 -18.21 28.59
CA ALA A 68 -39.46 -18.42 29.51
C ALA A 68 -39.20 -19.58 30.49
N VAL A 69 -38.66 -20.71 30.00
CA VAL A 69 -38.28 -21.85 30.86
C VAL A 69 -37.23 -21.45 31.89
N LEU A 70 -36.18 -20.73 31.47
CA LEU A 70 -35.11 -20.30 32.36
C LEU A 70 -35.60 -19.30 33.43
N VAL A 71 -36.41 -18.31 33.03
CA VAL A 71 -37.00 -17.33 33.96
C VAL A 71 -37.90 -18.03 34.97
N GLN A 72 -38.75 -18.94 34.51
CA GLN A 72 -39.66 -19.67 35.38
C GLN A 72 -38.92 -20.62 36.34
N ALA A 73 -37.87 -21.28 35.88
CA ALA A 73 -37.02 -22.09 36.73
C ALA A 73 -36.35 -21.25 37.84
N CYS A 74 -35.84 -20.06 37.51
CA CYS A 74 -35.28 -19.12 38.49
C CYS A 74 -36.32 -18.59 39.49
N GLN A 75 -37.60 -18.48 39.12
CA GLN A 75 -38.68 -18.11 40.04
C GLN A 75 -39.03 -19.22 41.05
N LEU A 76 -38.76 -20.48 40.71
CA LEU A 76 -39.13 -21.64 41.52
C LEU A 76 -38.03 -22.08 42.51
N VAL A 77 -36.78 -21.73 42.24
CA VAL A 77 -35.60 -22.09 43.03
C VAL A 77 -35.18 -20.91 43.90
N HIS A 78 -35.39 -21.04 45.22
CA HIS A 78 -34.94 -20.05 46.19
C HIS A 78 -33.42 -20.18 46.46
N LEU A 79 -32.78 -19.06 46.84
CA LEU A 79 -31.32 -18.98 46.99
C LEU A 79 -30.78 -19.76 48.21
N ASP A 80 -31.63 -20.13 49.16
CA ASP A 80 -31.32 -21.03 50.28
C ASP A 80 -31.16 -22.50 49.84
N GLN A 81 -31.61 -22.84 48.63
CA GLN A 81 -31.54 -24.19 48.06
C GLN A 81 -30.30 -24.35 47.16
N GLU A 82 -29.10 -24.23 47.74
CA GLU A 82 -27.82 -24.15 47.01
C GLU A 82 -27.57 -25.28 45.98
N HIS A 83 -27.97 -26.53 46.27
CA HIS A 83 -27.88 -27.63 45.30
C HIS A 83 -28.78 -27.44 44.06
N LEU A 84 -29.97 -26.86 44.23
CA LEU A 84 -30.85 -26.53 43.12
C LEU A 84 -30.35 -25.30 42.37
N VAL A 85 -29.76 -24.32 43.07
CA VAL A 85 -29.13 -23.14 42.46
C VAL A 85 -27.97 -23.54 41.54
N SER A 86 -27.06 -24.40 42.00
CA SER A 86 -25.95 -24.93 41.20
C SER A 86 -26.45 -25.62 39.93
N LYS A 87 -27.43 -26.51 40.07
CA LYS A 87 -28.02 -27.26 38.95
C LYS A 87 -28.78 -26.38 37.95
N LEU A 88 -29.52 -25.38 38.45
CA LEU A 88 -30.18 -24.38 37.62
C LEU A 88 -29.17 -23.56 36.82
N CYS A 89 -28.04 -23.18 37.43
CA CYS A 89 -26.98 -22.46 36.73
C CYS A 89 -26.31 -23.34 35.64
N GLN A 90 -26.14 -24.64 35.89
CA GLN A 90 -25.70 -25.59 34.86
C GLN A 90 -26.70 -25.66 33.69
N LEU A 91 -28.01 -25.65 33.98
CA LEU A 91 -29.06 -25.61 32.96
C LEU A 91 -28.99 -24.32 32.11
N ILE A 92 -28.84 -23.16 32.74
CA ILE A 92 -28.68 -21.87 32.04
C ILE A 92 -27.44 -21.91 31.14
N HIS A 93 -26.30 -22.35 31.68
CA HIS A 93 -25.05 -22.45 30.94
C HIS A 93 -25.16 -23.39 29.74
N HIS A 94 -25.74 -24.58 29.93
CA HIS A 94 -25.92 -25.58 28.88
C HIS A 94 -26.86 -25.07 27.78
N SER A 95 -28.02 -24.54 28.17
CA SER A 95 -29.07 -24.09 27.24
C SER A 95 -28.57 -22.95 26.34
N LEU A 96 -27.93 -21.93 26.92
CA LEU A 96 -27.47 -20.77 26.16
C LEU A 96 -26.27 -21.08 25.25
N ASN A 97 -25.30 -21.87 25.72
CA ASN A 97 -24.13 -22.20 24.91
C ASN A 97 -24.45 -23.20 23.79
N ARG A 98 -25.39 -24.13 24.01
CA ARG A 98 -25.73 -25.15 23.02
C ARG A 98 -26.74 -24.66 21.98
N LEU A 99 -27.74 -23.88 22.41
CA LEU A 99 -28.84 -23.44 21.54
C LEU A 99 -28.60 -22.07 20.88
N GLN A 100 -27.52 -21.34 21.25
CA GLN A 100 -27.19 -20.00 20.71
C GLN A 100 -28.37 -19.01 20.72
N VAL A 101 -29.14 -19.04 21.80
CA VAL A 101 -30.38 -18.26 21.92
C VAL A 101 -30.08 -16.78 22.16
N VAL A 102 -30.74 -15.90 21.39
CA VAL A 102 -30.75 -14.46 21.65
C VAL A 102 -31.74 -14.17 22.78
N VAL A 103 -31.23 -13.78 23.94
CA VAL A 103 -32.05 -13.45 25.11
C VAL A 103 -32.63 -12.04 24.94
N ASP A 104 -33.94 -11.89 25.17
CA ASP A 104 -34.60 -10.59 25.21
C ASP A 104 -34.17 -9.78 26.44
N GLU A 105 -34.31 -8.47 26.39
CA GLU A 105 -33.80 -7.57 27.44
C GLU A 105 -34.47 -7.78 28.80
N GLN A 106 -35.75 -8.14 28.83
CA GLN A 106 -36.49 -8.36 30.08
C GLN A 106 -36.02 -9.64 30.77
N SER A 107 -35.94 -10.74 30.02
CA SER A 107 -35.43 -12.02 30.51
C SER A 107 -33.96 -11.91 30.93
N LEU A 108 -33.13 -11.19 30.16
CA LEU A 108 -31.72 -10.97 30.50
C LEU A 108 -31.56 -10.25 31.84
N ASN A 109 -32.28 -9.16 32.06
CA ASN A 109 -32.23 -8.40 33.31
C ASN A 109 -32.68 -9.26 34.51
N PHE A 110 -33.71 -10.09 34.36
CA PHE A 110 -34.17 -10.98 35.42
C PHE A 110 -33.13 -12.05 35.76
N LEU A 111 -32.61 -12.76 34.74
CA LEU A 111 -31.63 -13.84 34.91
C LEU A 111 -30.30 -13.31 35.46
N LEU A 112 -29.82 -12.15 35.00
CA LEU A 112 -28.61 -11.51 35.55
C LEU A 112 -28.81 -11.10 37.01
N SER A 113 -29.98 -10.54 37.37
CA SER A 113 -30.29 -10.18 38.76
C SER A 113 -30.28 -11.40 39.68
N TYR A 114 -30.80 -12.54 39.21
CA TYR A 114 -30.77 -13.81 39.94
C TYR A 114 -29.33 -14.29 40.15
N CYS A 115 -28.51 -14.39 39.09
CA CYS A 115 -27.11 -14.81 39.21
C CYS A 115 -26.28 -13.89 40.12
N ILE A 116 -26.47 -12.57 40.03
CA ILE A 116 -25.78 -11.60 40.91
C ILE A 116 -26.18 -11.81 42.37
N SER A 117 -27.47 -12.07 42.63
CA SER A 117 -27.96 -12.32 43.99
C SER A 117 -27.45 -13.65 44.55
N ALA A 118 -27.38 -14.69 43.72
CA ALA A 118 -26.80 -15.98 44.08
C ALA A 118 -25.31 -15.85 44.45
N LEU A 119 -24.52 -15.09 43.69
CA LEU A 119 -23.10 -14.85 44.03
C LEU A 119 -22.90 -14.06 45.34
N LYS A 120 -23.88 -13.24 45.75
CA LYS A 120 -23.82 -12.45 46.99
C LYS A 120 -24.29 -13.24 48.23
N GLN A 121 -25.14 -14.25 48.07
CA GLN A 121 -25.84 -14.92 49.19
C GLN A 121 -25.48 -16.40 49.36
N CYS A 122 -25.19 -17.13 48.29
CA CYS A 122 -24.83 -18.55 48.35
C CYS A 122 -23.36 -18.73 48.71
N SER A 123 -23.01 -19.88 49.27
CA SER A 123 -21.65 -20.23 49.68
C SER A 123 -20.70 -20.49 48.49
N SER A 124 -19.39 -20.47 48.75
CA SER A 124 -18.35 -20.44 47.71
C SER A 124 -18.37 -21.63 46.74
N TRP A 125 -18.83 -22.81 47.17
CA TRP A 125 -18.81 -24.01 46.35
C TRP A 125 -19.79 -23.95 45.15
N THR A 126 -20.80 -23.06 45.18
CA THR A 126 -21.71 -22.85 44.04
C THR A 126 -21.24 -21.76 43.08
N HIS A 127 -20.22 -20.98 43.43
CA HIS A 127 -19.88 -19.75 42.70
C HIS A 127 -19.37 -20.01 41.28
N VAL A 128 -18.70 -21.14 41.04
CA VAL A 128 -18.19 -21.50 39.72
C VAL A 128 -19.35 -21.73 38.73
N GLU A 129 -20.35 -22.53 39.08
CA GLU A 129 -21.51 -22.79 38.23
C GLU A 129 -22.33 -21.51 37.99
N VAL A 130 -22.52 -20.70 39.03
CA VAL A 130 -23.23 -19.41 38.91
C VAL A 130 -22.48 -18.46 37.98
N LEU A 131 -21.15 -18.37 38.06
CA LEU A 131 -20.35 -17.57 37.14
C LEU A 131 -20.36 -18.13 35.72
N GLN A 132 -20.41 -19.46 35.53
CA GLN A 132 -20.52 -20.07 34.20
C GLN A 132 -21.86 -19.72 33.53
N ALA A 133 -22.96 -19.71 34.29
CA ALA A 133 -24.27 -19.25 33.83
C ALA A 133 -24.24 -17.76 33.46
N LEU A 134 -23.67 -16.92 34.33
CA LEU A 134 -23.52 -15.49 34.10
C LEU A 134 -22.69 -15.21 32.84
N ALA A 135 -21.55 -15.89 32.68
CA ALA A 135 -20.69 -15.75 31.50
C ALA A 135 -21.42 -16.13 30.20
N ALA A 136 -22.34 -17.10 30.23
CA ALA A 136 -23.17 -17.47 29.09
C ALA A 136 -24.24 -16.40 28.79
N LEU A 137 -24.87 -15.81 29.82
CA LEU A 137 -25.87 -14.75 29.68
C LEU A 137 -25.30 -13.48 29.03
N VAL A 138 -24.10 -13.07 29.45
CA VAL A 138 -23.47 -11.82 28.96
C VAL A 138 -22.85 -11.94 27.57
N TYR A 139 -22.67 -13.17 27.06
CA TYR A 139 -22.08 -13.39 25.74
C TYR A 139 -22.94 -12.74 24.64
N SER A 140 -22.33 -11.87 23.83
CA SER A 140 -23.00 -11.06 22.79
C SER A 140 -24.09 -10.09 23.30
N ASN A 141 -24.26 -9.96 24.62
CA ASN A 141 -25.26 -9.10 25.25
C ASN A 141 -24.66 -7.95 26.07
N GLY A 142 -23.33 -7.74 26.02
CA GLY A 142 -22.61 -6.72 26.79
C GLY A 142 -23.28 -5.33 26.83
N PRO A 143 -23.70 -4.75 25.69
CA PRO A 143 -24.30 -3.40 25.67
C PRO A 143 -25.67 -3.34 26.37
N LYS A 144 -26.42 -4.45 26.38
CA LYS A 144 -27.71 -4.57 27.06
C LYS A 144 -27.56 -4.74 28.58
N CYS A 145 -26.35 -4.94 29.09
CA CYS A 145 -26.09 -5.17 30.51
C CYS A 145 -25.89 -3.88 31.32
N GLN A 146 -26.20 -2.70 30.77
CA GLN A 146 -25.83 -1.39 31.33
C GLN A 146 -26.25 -1.20 32.79
N LYS A 147 -27.44 -1.69 33.17
CA LYS A 147 -27.97 -1.66 34.55
C LYS A 147 -27.12 -2.45 35.55
N HIS A 148 -26.46 -3.52 35.10
CA HIS A 148 -25.70 -4.45 35.94
C HIS A 148 -24.18 -4.23 35.88
N LEU A 149 -23.68 -3.36 34.98
CA LEU A 149 -22.25 -3.07 34.88
C LEU A 149 -21.62 -2.57 36.20
N PRO A 150 -22.27 -1.73 37.04
CA PRO A 150 -21.70 -1.34 38.32
C PRO A 150 -21.49 -2.53 39.29
N ASP A 151 -22.45 -3.46 39.36
CA ASP A 151 -22.37 -4.66 40.20
C ASP A 151 -21.35 -5.69 39.69
N LEU A 152 -21.06 -5.69 38.38
CA LEU A 152 -20.16 -6.65 37.76
C LEU A 152 -18.73 -6.12 37.61
N LEU A 153 -18.58 -4.89 37.09
CA LEU A 153 -17.32 -4.27 36.67
C LEU A 153 -16.99 -2.97 37.44
N GLY A 154 -17.83 -2.55 38.39
CA GLY A 154 -17.54 -1.41 39.27
C GLY A 154 -16.36 -1.68 40.23
N LYS A 155 -16.01 -0.69 41.06
CA LYS A 155 -14.88 -0.80 42.02
C LYS A 155 -15.01 -1.98 42.99
N THR A 156 -16.24 -2.33 43.36
CA THR A 156 -16.59 -3.51 44.19
C THR A 156 -17.36 -4.55 43.38
N GLY A 157 -17.16 -4.57 42.06
CA GLY A 157 -17.87 -5.46 41.16
C GLY A 157 -17.44 -6.91 41.36
N LEU A 158 -18.39 -7.83 41.29
CA LEU A 158 -18.17 -9.26 41.55
C LEU A 158 -17.11 -9.86 40.59
N LEU A 159 -17.14 -9.50 39.31
CA LEU A 159 -16.17 -10.03 38.34
C LEU A 159 -14.76 -9.49 38.59
N VAL A 160 -14.63 -8.25 39.08
CA VAL A 160 -13.33 -7.66 39.46
C VAL A 160 -12.77 -8.36 40.70
N GLN A 161 -13.60 -8.60 41.72
CA GLN A 161 -13.18 -9.31 42.94
C GLN A 161 -12.78 -10.76 42.70
N PHE A 162 -13.56 -11.49 41.90
CA PHE A 162 -13.27 -12.89 41.58
C PHE A 162 -12.13 -13.07 40.56
N SER A 163 -11.75 -12.02 39.82
CA SER A 163 -10.61 -12.08 38.89
C SER A 163 -9.26 -11.67 39.50
N ASP A 164 -9.27 -11.17 40.75
CA ASP A 164 -8.08 -10.72 41.47
C ASP A 164 -7.03 -11.84 41.64
N ALA A 165 -5.76 -11.44 41.71
CA ALA A 165 -4.66 -12.38 41.91
C ALA A 165 -4.67 -13.03 43.31
N SER A 166 -5.34 -12.42 44.29
CA SER A 166 -5.47 -12.96 45.66
C SER A 166 -6.47 -14.11 45.77
N GLN A 167 -7.24 -14.42 44.72
CA GLN A 167 -8.23 -15.49 44.73
C GLN A 167 -7.53 -16.87 44.68
N PRO A 168 -7.70 -17.74 45.69
CA PRO A 168 -7.05 -19.05 45.74
C PRO A 168 -7.65 -20.04 44.74
N ASP A 169 -8.93 -19.90 44.40
CA ASP A 169 -9.61 -20.74 43.41
C ASP A 169 -9.36 -20.22 41.98
N VAL A 170 -8.46 -20.90 41.26
CA VAL A 170 -8.11 -20.55 39.89
C VAL A 170 -9.24 -20.83 38.90
N GLU A 171 -10.11 -21.79 39.18
CA GLU A 171 -11.24 -22.14 38.32
C GLU A 171 -12.34 -21.08 38.42
N LEU A 172 -12.58 -20.56 39.63
CA LEU A 172 -13.40 -19.38 39.88
C LEU A 172 -12.84 -18.16 39.15
N ARG A 173 -11.53 -17.90 39.31
CA ARG A 173 -10.83 -16.80 38.65
C ARG A 173 -10.92 -16.88 37.12
N ARG A 174 -10.71 -18.07 36.55
CA ARG A 174 -10.84 -18.35 35.11
C ARG A 174 -12.23 -18.02 34.60
N THR A 175 -13.25 -18.43 35.35
CA THR A 175 -14.66 -18.25 34.97
C THR A 175 -15.08 -16.77 35.06
N ALA A 176 -14.61 -16.04 36.08
CA ALA A 176 -14.79 -14.60 36.18
C ALA A 176 -14.17 -13.84 35.00
N VAL A 177 -12.90 -14.14 34.67
CA VAL A 177 -12.19 -13.56 33.51
C VAL A 177 -12.91 -13.88 32.20
N ARG A 178 -13.45 -15.10 32.05
CA ARG A 178 -14.26 -15.48 30.88
C ARG A 178 -15.55 -14.66 30.80
N GLY A 179 -16.22 -14.42 31.92
CA GLY A 179 -17.40 -13.54 32.00
C GLY A 179 -17.08 -12.11 31.54
N MET A 180 -15.95 -11.55 32.01
CA MET A 180 -15.47 -10.23 31.56
C MET A 180 -15.16 -10.21 30.05
N ALA A 181 -14.51 -11.26 29.53
CA ALA A 181 -14.19 -11.36 28.10
C ALA A 181 -15.45 -11.42 27.22
N ASN A 182 -16.48 -12.13 27.69
CA ASN A 182 -17.77 -12.24 27.02
C ASN A 182 -18.56 -10.91 27.05
N LEU A 183 -18.47 -10.13 28.15
CA LEU A 183 -19.01 -8.77 28.22
C LEU A 183 -18.36 -7.83 27.20
N CYS A 184 -17.05 -7.99 26.96
CA CYS A 184 -16.30 -7.17 26.01
C CYS A 184 -16.52 -7.56 24.55
N PHE A 185 -17.17 -8.69 24.28
CA PHE A 185 -17.47 -9.14 22.93
C PHE A 185 -18.64 -8.34 22.33
N SER A 186 -18.40 -7.69 21.19
CA SER A 186 -19.40 -6.88 20.49
C SER A 186 -19.72 -7.44 19.11
N VAL A 187 -20.99 -7.44 18.73
CA VAL A 187 -21.46 -7.72 17.37
C VAL A 187 -21.38 -6.43 16.52
N PRO A 188 -20.98 -6.49 15.24
CA PRO A 188 -20.95 -5.30 14.38
C PRO A 188 -22.29 -4.56 14.38
N GLY A 189 -22.28 -3.24 14.64
CA GLY A 189 -23.46 -2.38 14.66
C GLY A 189 -24.07 -2.11 16.04
N GLN A 190 -23.60 -2.77 17.11
CA GLN A 190 -24.02 -2.49 18.49
C GLN A 190 -23.10 -1.46 19.17
N PRO A 191 -23.61 -0.66 20.14
CA PRO A 191 -22.77 0.23 20.93
C PRO A 191 -21.78 -0.56 21.78
N TYR A 192 -20.65 0.05 22.12
CA TYR A 192 -19.62 -0.59 22.95
C TYR A 192 -19.82 -0.28 24.44
N LEU A 193 -19.15 -1.05 25.30
CA LEU A 193 -19.05 -0.70 26.73
C LEU A 193 -18.43 0.69 26.91
N ASP A 194 -18.77 1.37 28.00
CA ASP A 194 -18.15 2.66 28.35
C ASP A 194 -16.63 2.50 28.55
N GLU A 195 -15.87 3.54 28.21
CA GLU A 195 -14.40 3.52 28.21
C GLU A 195 -13.80 3.20 29.59
N SER A 196 -14.46 3.62 30.66
CA SER A 196 -14.07 3.31 32.06
C SER A 196 -14.09 1.80 32.33
N TYR A 197 -15.17 1.11 31.97
CA TYR A 197 -15.28 -0.35 32.16
C TYR A 197 -14.34 -1.13 31.24
N ARG A 198 -14.11 -0.63 30.00
CA ARG A 198 -13.11 -1.24 29.09
C ARG A 198 -11.70 -1.14 29.64
N SER A 199 -11.35 -0.02 30.28
CA SER A 199 -10.06 0.16 30.94
C SER A 199 -9.87 -0.83 32.09
N VAL A 200 -10.89 -1.01 32.94
CA VAL A 200 -10.88 -2.00 34.03
C VAL A 200 -10.66 -3.41 33.47
N CYS A 201 -11.48 -3.84 32.50
CA CYS A 201 -11.32 -5.15 31.86
C CYS A 201 -9.94 -5.34 31.25
N PHE A 202 -9.42 -4.33 30.54
CA PHE A 202 -8.09 -4.38 29.93
C PHE A 202 -6.98 -4.57 30.97
N GLN A 203 -7.01 -3.81 32.07
CA GLN A 203 -6.02 -3.93 33.15
C GLN A 203 -6.11 -5.28 33.85
N THR A 204 -7.32 -5.79 34.11
CA THR A 204 -7.50 -7.14 34.67
C THR A 204 -6.93 -8.21 33.74
N PHE A 205 -7.22 -8.16 32.44
CA PHE A 205 -6.66 -9.13 31.49
C PHE A 205 -5.13 -9.03 31.41
N LEU A 206 -4.58 -7.81 31.41
CA LEU A 206 -3.14 -7.60 31.38
C LEU A 206 -2.47 -8.19 32.63
N SER A 207 -3.02 -7.93 33.82
CA SER A 207 -2.55 -8.48 35.09
C SER A 207 -2.59 -10.02 35.12
N VAL A 208 -3.68 -10.63 34.64
CA VAL A 208 -3.80 -12.09 34.52
C VAL A 208 -2.70 -12.67 33.62
N LEU A 209 -2.40 -12.03 32.49
CA LEU A 209 -1.37 -12.52 31.57
C LEU A 209 0.06 -12.23 32.05
N GLN A 210 0.26 -11.20 32.88
CA GLN A 210 1.53 -10.92 33.55
C GLN A 210 1.82 -11.93 34.65
N SER A 211 0.79 -12.49 35.28
CA SER A 211 0.93 -13.47 36.36
C SER A 211 1.74 -14.71 35.97
N SER A 212 2.38 -15.31 36.97
CA SER A 212 3.14 -16.55 36.85
C SER A 212 2.33 -17.71 37.42
N LYS A 213 2.55 -18.91 36.88
CA LYS A 213 1.95 -20.14 37.40
C LYS A 213 2.47 -20.41 38.81
N THR A 214 1.58 -20.71 39.75
CA THR A 214 1.92 -21.23 41.09
C THR A 214 2.07 -22.75 41.07
N SER A 215 2.82 -23.33 42.02
CA SER A 215 3.11 -24.78 42.07
C SER A 215 1.87 -25.66 42.14
N ASP A 216 0.78 -25.13 42.72
CA ASP A 216 -0.39 -25.91 43.14
C ASP A 216 -1.46 -26.03 42.05
N VAL A 217 -1.23 -25.44 40.87
CA VAL A 217 -2.20 -25.34 39.77
C VAL A 217 -1.79 -26.24 38.62
N ASP A 218 -2.74 -26.94 38.01
CA ASP A 218 -2.46 -27.76 36.83
C ASP A 218 -2.21 -26.88 35.57
N ASP A 219 -1.40 -27.38 34.63
CA ASP A 219 -1.04 -26.62 33.43
C ASP A 219 -2.25 -26.30 32.53
N ILE A 220 -3.27 -27.16 32.52
CA ILE A 220 -4.42 -27.02 31.64
C ILE A 220 -5.29 -25.87 32.12
N THR A 221 -5.61 -25.82 33.42
CA THR A 221 -6.39 -24.75 34.06
C THR A 221 -5.69 -23.40 33.90
N PHE A 222 -4.38 -23.34 34.11
CA PHE A 222 -3.62 -22.12 33.86
C PHE A 222 -3.66 -21.70 32.38
N CYS A 223 -3.50 -22.63 31.45
CA CYS A 223 -3.64 -22.33 30.01
C CYS A 223 -5.03 -21.81 29.66
N MET A 224 -6.10 -22.33 30.29
CA MET A 224 -7.46 -21.85 30.04
C MET A 224 -7.68 -20.44 30.59
N LEU A 225 -7.10 -20.12 31.76
CA LEU A 225 -7.12 -18.75 32.31
C LEU A 225 -6.45 -17.75 31.35
N LEU A 226 -5.25 -18.08 30.86
CA LEU A 226 -4.55 -17.25 29.86
C LEU A 226 -5.37 -17.09 28.57
N GLN A 227 -5.99 -18.16 28.08
CA GLN A 227 -6.84 -18.11 26.88
C GLN A 227 -8.05 -17.20 27.08
N SER A 228 -8.70 -17.20 28.25
CA SER A 228 -9.81 -16.31 28.56
C SER A 228 -9.38 -14.84 28.55
N ALA A 229 -8.24 -14.52 29.17
CA ALA A 229 -7.70 -13.16 29.17
C ALA A 229 -7.28 -12.69 27.77
N LEU A 230 -6.62 -13.55 26.97
CA LEU A 230 -6.27 -13.26 25.58
C LEU A 230 -7.53 -12.98 24.74
N ARG A 231 -8.57 -13.82 24.84
CA ARG A 231 -9.85 -13.55 24.16
C ARG A 231 -10.46 -12.22 24.58
N GLY A 232 -10.38 -11.87 25.88
CA GLY A 232 -10.85 -10.59 26.39
C GLY A 232 -10.13 -9.40 25.73
N ILE A 233 -8.80 -9.43 25.68
CA ILE A 233 -8.00 -8.40 25.00
C ILE A 233 -8.35 -8.35 23.50
N GLN A 234 -8.44 -9.49 22.83
CA GLN A 234 -8.79 -9.54 21.41
C GLN A 234 -10.16 -8.90 21.14
N SER A 235 -11.17 -9.21 21.96
CA SER A 235 -12.51 -8.62 21.86
C SER A 235 -12.47 -7.10 22.05
N LEU A 236 -11.69 -6.60 23.02
CA LEU A 236 -11.50 -5.16 23.24
C LEU A 236 -10.83 -4.45 22.06
N LEU A 237 -9.82 -5.08 21.44
CA LEU A 237 -9.11 -4.53 20.28
C LEU A 237 -10.00 -4.52 19.01
N ASN A 238 -10.80 -5.57 18.80
CA ASN A 238 -11.67 -5.68 17.62
C ASN A 238 -12.91 -4.77 17.68
N SER A 239 -13.34 -4.35 18.87
CA SER A 239 -14.56 -3.57 19.13
C SER A 239 -14.39 -2.05 18.88
N GLY A 240 -13.66 -1.67 17.83
CA GLY A 240 -13.40 -0.26 17.48
C GLY A 240 -12.22 0.36 18.24
N LYS A 241 -11.70 1.50 17.74
CA LYS A 241 -10.43 2.15 18.15
C LYS A 241 -10.36 2.46 19.65
N MET A 242 -10.07 1.46 20.47
CA MET A 242 -9.53 1.64 21.80
C MET A 242 -8.31 2.54 21.64
N LYS A 243 -8.36 3.73 22.24
CA LYS A 243 -7.27 4.71 22.20
C LYS A 243 -6.11 4.17 23.05
N LEU A 244 -5.37 3.22 22.50
CA LEU A 244 -4.01 2.87 22.95
C LEU A 244 -3.09 4.08 22.63
N MET A 245 -3.35 5.22 23.26
CA MET A 245 -2.63 6.49 23.02
C MET A 245 -1.49 6.68 24.03
N GLN A 246 -1.47 5.91 25.12
CA GLN A 246 -0.34 5.89 26.06
C GLN A 246 0.67 4.82 25.64
N THR A 247 1.90 5.23 25.35
CA THR A 247 3.02 4.36 24.96
C THR A 247 3.27 3.21 25.94
N ASP A 248 3.04 3.45 27.23
CA ASP A 248 3.33 2.50 28.31
C ASP A 248 2.40 1.27 28.28
N GLN A 249 1.13 1.47 27.88
CA GLN A 249 0.17 0.37 27.75
C GLN A 249 0.46 -0.49 26.51
N ILE A 250 0.93 0.13 25.42
CA ILE A 250 1.36 -0.60 24.21
C ILE A 250 2.58 -1.46 24.53
N GLY A 251 3.59 -0.89 25.19
CA GLY A 251 4.80 -1.60 25.59
C GLY A 251 4.51 -2.81 26.47
N SER A 252 3.63 -2.63 27.46
CA SER A 252 3.20 -3.70 28.38
C SER A 252 2.40 -4.79 27.66
N LEU A 253 1.45 -4.41 26.79
CA LEU A 253 0.68 -5.35 25.99
C LEU A 253 1.60 -6.18 25.08
N LEU A 254 2.51 -5.53 24.35
CA LEU A 254 3.43 -6.21 23.44
C LEU A 254 4.40 -7.15 24.18
N ALA A 255 4.86 -6.77 25.39
CA ALA A 255 5.70 -7.63 26.22
C ALA A 255 4.98 -8.92 26.62
N VAL A 256 3.73 -8.79 27.09
CA VAL A 256 2.89 -9.91 27.50
C VAL A 256 2.53 -10.81 26.33
N LEU A 257 2.16 -10.24 25.18
CA LEU A 257 1.90 -11.01 23.97
C LEU A 257 3.16 -11.77 23.51
N LYS A 258 4.35 -11.14 23.62
CA LYS A 258 5.63 -11.79 23.36
C LYS A 258 5.90 -12.94 24.34
N LYS A 259 5.58 -12.80 25.63
CA LYS A 259 5.65 -13.91 26.61
C LYS A 259 4.70 -15.06 26.22
N CYS A 260 3.44 -14.75 25.96
CA CYS A 260 2.41 -15.76 25.70
C CYS A 260 2.61 -16.50 24.37
N MET A 261 3.15 -15.86 23.33
CA MET A 261 3.41 -16.53 22.04
C MET A 261 4.49 -17.61 22.11
N PHE A 262 5.33 -17.64 23.15
CA PHE A 262 6.30 -18.71 23.41
C PHE A 262 5.90 -19.66 24.54
N HIS A 263 4.69 -19.53 25.08
CA HIS A 263 4.24 -20.33 26.23
C HIS A 263 4.26 -21.84 25.94
N GLY A 264 4.96 -22.61 26.77
CA GLY A 264 5.08 -24.06 26.65
C GLY A 264 5.84 -24.54 25.39
N LEU A 265 6.66 -23.69 24.77
CA LEU A 265 7.51 -24.09 23.65
C LEU A 265 8.77 -24.82 24.18
N PRO A 266 9.05 -26.08 23.76
CA PRO A 266 10.16 -26.85 24.31
C PRO A 266 11.54 -26.19 24.10
N GLY A 267 12.41 -26.27 25.10
CA GLY A 267 13.81 -25.81 25.01
C GLY A 267 14.02 -24.29 25.10
N LEU A 268 13.00 -23.53 25.52
CA LEU A 268 13.07 -22.07 25.68
C LEU A 268 12.62 -21.66 27.08
N SER A 269 13.53 -21.08 27.86
CA SER A 269 13.22 -20.33 29.07
C SER A 269 13.48 -18.86 28.78
N ILE A 270 12.43 -18.04 28.77
CA ILE A 270 12.51 -16.62 28.39
C ILE A 270 12.04 -15.79 29.57
N GLU A 271 12.95 -15.04 30.18
CA GLU A 271 12.59 -13.93 31.07
C GLU A 271 12.24 -12.71 30.20
N MET A 272 11.03 -12.18 30.36
CA MET A 272 10.52 -11.06 29.57
C MET A 272 10.35 -9.83 30.46
N PRO A 273 10.78 -8.63 30.03
CA PRO A 273 10.55 -7.40 30.78
C PRO A 273 9.05 -7.09 30.92
N ALA A 274 8.68 -6.30 31.93
CA ALA A 274 7.29 -5.92 32.18
C ALA A 274 6.66 -5.09 31.04
N ALA A 275 7.49 -4.31 30.34
CA ALA A 275 7.11 -3.56 29.15
C ALA A 275 8.24 -3.55 28.13
N LEU A 276 7.89 -3.56 26.84
CA LEU A 276 8.81 -3.26 25.74
C LEU A 276 8.84 -1.76 25.48
N TYR A 277 9.98 -1.23 25.03
CA TYR A 277 10.12 0.16 24.66
C TYR A 277 10.45 0.30 23.17
N PRO A 278 9.89 1.30 22.46
CA PRO A 278 10.18 1.50 21.05
C PRO A 278 11.59 2.06 20.86
N ALA A 279 12.29 1.59 19.84
CA ALA A 279 13.53 2.19 19.37
C ALA A 279 13.26 3.59 18.77
N LEU A 280 14.19 4.52 18.97
CA LEU A 280 14.14 5.86 18.37
C LEU A 280 14.29 5.74 16.85
N LEU A 281 13.20 5.97 16.12
CA LEU A 281 13.20 5.97 14.66
C LEU A 281 13.63 7.35 14.13
N PRO A 282 14.55 7.42 13.15
CA PRO A 282 14.81 8.65 12.41
C PRO A 282 13.50 9.19 11.81
N GLN A 283 13.26 10.51 11.88
CA GLN A 283 12.01 11.10 11.42
C GLN A 283 11.82 10.84 9.91
N TYR A 284 10.81 10.02 9.57
CA TYR A 284 10.42 9.71 8.21
C TYR A 284 9.75 10.93 7.56
N ASP A 285 10.46 11.66 6.71
CA ASP A 285 9.83 12.60 5.79
C ASP A 285 9.22 11.87 4.59
N LYS A 286 7.98 12.24 4.25
CA LYS A 286 7.20 11.70 3.14
C LYS A 286 7.87 12.03 1.79
N ARG A 287 8.87 11.24 1.37
CA ARG A 287 9.41 11.28 0.01
C ARG A 287 8.58 10.41 -0.93
N SER A 288 8.25 10.96 -2.10
CA SER A 288 7.88 10.19 -3.30
C SER A 288 9.13 9.50 -3.88
N PRO A 289 9.02 8.29 -4.48
CA PRO A 289 10.16 7.61 -5.07
C PRO A 289 10.76 8.44 -6.21
N ILE A 290 12.06 8.71 -6.08
CA ILE A 290 12.90 9.41 -7.05
C ILE A 290 13.16 8.47 -8.23
N LYS A 291 13.00 8.95 -9.47
CA LYS A 291 13.48 8.26 -10.68
C LYS A 291 15.00 8.15 -10.60
N GLN A 292 15.54 6.96 -10.86
CA GLN A 292 16.98 6.69 -10.87
C GLN A 292 17.67 7.54 -11.97
N GLU A 293 18.59 8.40 -11.56
CA GLU A 293 19.64 8.96 -12.43
C GLU A 293 20.68 7.86 -12.70
N GLN A 294 21.14 7.82 -13.95
CA GLN A 294 22.15 6.89 -14.45
C GLN A 294 23.52 7.23 -13.82
N SER A 295 24.20 6.23 -13.29
CA SER A 295 25.58 6.36 -12.81
C SER A 295 26.56 6.29 -13.99
N GLU A 296 27.25 7.39 -14.31
CA GLU A 296 28.45 7.37 -15.15
C GLU A 296 29.66 6.74 -14.43
N PRO A 297 30.59 6.11 -15.16
CA PRO A 297 31.72 5.39 -14.57
C PRO A 297 32.81 6.34 -14.05
N ALA A 298 33.31 6.08 -12.85
CA ALA A 298 34.32 6.88 -12.18
C ALA A 298 35.68 6.84 -12.89
N VAL A 299 36.18 8.01 -13.31
CA VAL A 299 37.60 8.22 -13.64
C VAL A 299 38.36 8.55 -12.36
N SER A 300 39.36 7.73 -12.05
CA SER A 300 40.28 7.87 -10.94
C SER A 300 41.16 9.13 -11.05
N LYS A 301 41.20 9.98 -10.02
CA LYS A 301 42.33 10.90 -9.78
C LYS A 301 42.78 10.88 -8.31
N HIS A 302 44.09 10.71 -8.16
CA HIS A 302 44.86 10.60 -6.92
C HIS A 302 45.24 11.98 -6.33
N THR A 303 45.62 11.94 -5.04
CA THR A 303 46.42 12.91 -4.23
C THR A 303 45.65 14.10 -3.62
N GLY A 304 45.92 14.57 -2.39
CA GLY A 304 46.95 14.24 -1.41
C GLY A 304 46.76 14.96 -0.06
N ASN A 305 47.47 14.45 0.95
CA ASN A 305 47.54 14.86 2.36
C ASN A 305 47.59 16.37 2.65
N ARG A 306 46.99 16.79 3.78
CA ARG A 306 47.61 17.77 4.73
C ARG A 306 47.02 17.72 6.16
N ARG A 307 47.80 17.10 7.05
CA ARG A 307 48.11 17.35 8.48
C ARG A 307 47.21 18.28 9.34
N LYS A 308 46.63 17.65 10.39
CA LYS A 308 46.93 17.77 11.83
C LYS A 308 47.28 19.16 12.41
N LYS A 309 46.48 19.65 13.37
CA LYS A 309 46.99 20.45 14.51
C LYS A 309 46.11 20.29 15.76
N SER A 310 46.79 20.00 16.85
CA SER A 310 46.34 19.77 18.23
C SER A 310 46.44 21.04 19.09
N LYS A 311 45.60 21.15 20.14
CA LYS A 311 45.81 21.82 21.46
C LYS A 311 44.42 22.03 22.08
N GLY A 312 44.13 21.87 23.37
CA GLY A 312 44.89 21.53 24.58
C GLY A 312 43.91 21.60 25.78
N LYS A 313 44.11 20.75 26.79
CA LYS A 313 43.51 20.84 28.15
C LYS A 313 44.26 21.90 28.98
N PRO A 314 43.67 22.51 30.03
CA PRO A 314 43.70 21.97 31.42
C PRO A 314 42.35 22.16 32.18
N LYS A 315 41.83 21.31 33.08
CA LYS A 315 42.26 20.68 34.36
C LYS A 315 42.13 21.59 35.61
N LYS A 316 41.10 21.34 36.46
CA LYS A 316 41.04 21.27 37.96
C LYS A 316 39.58 21.48 38.43
N GLY A 317 39.05 20.85 39.48
CA GLY A 317 39.73 20.23 40.62
C GLY A 317 38.98 19.08 41.33
N ASP A 318 39.83 18.28 41.95
CA ASP A 318 39.75 17.37 43.12
C ASP A 318 39.01 17.96 44.34
N CYS A 319 38.64 17.28 45.45
CA CYS A 319 38.95 16.01 46.15
C CYS A 319 37.64 15.61 46.92
N GLY A 320 37.40 14.48 47.58
CA GLY A 320 38.11 13.29 48.11
C GLY A 320 37.01 12.47 48.84
N GLU A 321 37.09 11.16 49.06
CA GLU A 321 38.01 10.45 49.97
C GLU A 321 37.91 8.92 49.77
N GLU A 322 39.07 8.26 49.98
CA GLU A 322 39.32 6.88 50.47
C GLU A 322 38.85 5.68 49.60
N GLY A 323 39.72 4.81 49.04
CA GLY A 323 40.85 4.04 49.60
C GLY A 323 40.33 2.64 50.00
N ARG A 324 40.75 1.46 49.50
CA ARG A 324 42.04 0.84 49.13
C ARG A 324 41.75 -0.40 48.24
N GLU A 325 42.57 -0.71 47.22
CA GLU A 325 43.57 -1.82 47.12
C GLU A 325 42.94 -3.25 47.22
N ASP A 326 43.25 -4.27 46.42
CA ASP A 326 44.45 -4.55 45.64
C ASP A 326 44.22 -5.68 44.59
N SER A 327 45.03 -5.68 43.53
CA SER A 327 45.67 -6.79 42.78
C SER A 327 45.00 -8.19 42.72
N GLY A 328 44.81 -8.87 41.59
CA GLY A 328 45.70 -9.08 40.43
C GLY A 328 46.23 -10.53 40.46
N ASP A 329 45.98 -11.35 39.43
CA ASP A 329 46.99 -12.30 38.93
C ASP A 329 46.62 -12.91 37.57
N ALA A 330 47.66 -13.17 36.79
CA ALA A 330 47.69 -13.78 35.49
C ALA A 330 47.75 -15.32 35.57
N GLY A 331 47.45 -16.00 34.46
CA GLY A 331 47.67 -17.43 34.32
C GLY A 331 47.47 -17.89 32.88
N ASN A 332 48.59 -18.18 32.24
CA ASN A 332 48.76 -18.54 30.83
C ASN A 332 48.80 -20.07 30.64
N GLU A 333 48.81 -20.52 29.37
CA GLU A 333 49.17 -21.88 28.86
C GLU A 333 48.06 -22.96 28.93
N SER A 334 47.47 -23.43 27.83
CA SER A 334 47.98 -24.27 26.72
C SER A 334 48.32 -25.71 27.11
N VAL A 335 47.69 -26.70 26.45
CA VAL A 335 48.31 -27.86 25.77
C VAL A 335 47.23 -28.88 25.34
N LEU A 336 47.50 -29.45 24.16
CA LEU A 336 46.75 -30.45 23.39
C LEU A 336 46.91 -31.90 23.92
N GLY A 337 45.96 -32.75 23.53
CA GLY A 337 46.11 -34.22 23.45
C GLY A 337 44.71 -34.88 23.38
N ALA A 338 44.23 -35.39 22.23
CA ALA A 338 44.58 -36.66 21.57
C ALA A 338 44.19 -37.88 22.44
N ASP A 339 43.57 -38.96 21.98
CA ASP A 339 42.93 -39.41 20.74
C ASP A 339 42.30 -40.79 21.05
N MET A 340 41.64 -41.42 20.06
CA MET A 340 41.37 -42.87 19.92
C MET A 340 40.11 -43.51 20.60
N VAL A 341 39.09 -43.97 19.84
CA VAL A 341 38.94 -45.24 19.04
C VAL A 341 38.31 -46.36 19.91
N LYS A 342 37.30 -47.17 19.52
CA LYS A 342 37.03 -47.93 18.28
C LYS A 342 35.58 -48.49 18.26
N LEU A 343 35.16 -48.80 17.03
CA LEU A 343 34.02 -49.61 16.55
C LEU A 343 33.86 -50.99 17.21
N HIS A 344 32.66 -51.59 17.10
CA HIS A 344 32.45 -52.87 16.38
C HIS A 344 30.99 -53.08 15.93
N LEU A 345 30.91 -53.77 14.79
CA LEU A 345 29.76 -54.16 13.95
C LEU A 345 29.26 -55.57 14.34
N GLY A 346 27.98 -55.88 14.09
CA GLY A 346 27.43 -57.24 14.17
C GLY A 346 26.16 -57.38 13.32
N ASP A 347 26.14 -58.41 12.48
CA ASP A 347 25.35 -58.62 11.26
C ASP A 347 24.04 -59.43 11.43
N VAL A 348 23.10 -59.15 10.51
CA VAL A 348 22.19 -60.06 9.73
C VAL A 348 21.23 -61.04 10.45
N GLN A 349 19.92 -60.91 10.16
CA GLN A 349 19.09 -61.95 9.49
C GLN A 349 17.66 -61.50 9.11
N ASN A 350 17.24 -61.99 7.94
CA ASN A 350 15.92 -61.90 7.30
C ASN A 350 14.77 -62.52 8.11
N SER A 351 13.54 -61.99 7.97
CA SER A 351 12.34 -62.84 7.80
C SER A 351 11.12 -62.11 7.21
N HIS A 352 10.37 -62.86 6.41
CA HIS A 352 9.23 -62.54 5.56
C HIS A 352 7.88 -62.26 6.26
N ARG A 353 7.04 -61.48 5.54
CA ARG A 353 5.58 -61.58 5.31
C ARG A 353 4.61 -61.61 6.52
N LEU A 354 3.56 -60.77 6.47
CA LEU A 354 2.21 -61.17 6.03
C LEU A 354 1.22 -59.98 6.02
N ASP A 355 0.51 -59.88 4.91
CA ASP A 355 -0.73 -59.13 4.66
C ASP A 355 -1.90 -59.81 5.41
N PRO A 356 -3.05 -59.14 5.63
CA PRO A 356 -4.19 -59.57 4.82
C PRO A 356 -5.16 -58.45 4.35
N ARG A 357 -5.54 -58.59 3.08
CA ARG A 357 -6.69 -58.01 2.37
C ARG A 357 -8.06 -58.32 3.00
N ALA A 358 -9.02 -57.39 2.87
CA ALA A 358 -10.40 -57.63 2.39
C ALA A 358 -11.08 -56.28 2.04
N ARG A 359 -11.28 -55.96 0.75
CA ARG A 359 -12.53 -56.01 -0.06
C ARG A 359 -13.52 -54.83 0.14
N ALA A 360 -13.76 -54.14 -0.98
CA ALA A 360 -14.77 -53.09 -1.24
C ALA A 360 -16.21 -53.69 -1.37
N PRO A 361 -17.31 -52.91 -1.60
CA PRO A 361 -17.53 -52.11 -2.83
C PRO A 361 -18.27 -50.76 -2.68
N ASP A 362 -18.32 -50.06 -3.81
CA ASP A 362 -18.98 -48.78 -4.17
C ASP A 362 -20.42 -48.57 -3.67
N VAL A 363 -20.77 -47.31 -3.36
CA VAL A 363 -21.96 -46.60 -3.91
C VAL A 363 -21.69 -45.08 -3.95
N ALA A 364 -21.93 -44.48 -5.12
CA ALA A 364 -21.82 -43.06 -5.43
C ALA A 364 -22.82 -42.17 -4.66
N TYR A 365 -22.43 -40.93 -4.34
CA TYR A 365 -23.36 -39.79 -4.22
C TYR A 365 -22.65 -38.45 -4.43
N VAL A 366 -23.19 -37.67 -5.37
CA VAL A 366 -22.85 -36.27 -5.71
C VAL A 366 -23.41 -35.32 -4.65
N PRO A 367 -22.72 -34.21 -4.32
CA PRO A 367 -23.39 -32.89 -4.34
C PRO A 367 -22.46 -31.80 -4.92
N ALA A 368 -22.88 -31.10 -5.98
CA ALA A 368 -23.69 -29.88 -5.93
C ALA A 368 -23.03 -28.73 -5.14
N GLY A 369 -22.50 -27.76 -5.90
CA GLY A 369 -21.77 -26.60 -5.41
C GLY A 369 -22.64 -25.61 -4.63
N LYS A 370 -21.99 -24.92 -3.69
CA LYS A 370 -22.45 -23.66 -3.08
C LYS A 370 -21.23 -22.84 -2.66
N ASP A 371 -21.28 -21.56 -3.03
CA ASP A 371 -20.23 -20.55 -2.87
C ASP A 371 -19.76 -20.40 -1.42
N HIS A 372 -18.45 -20.50 -1.21
CA HIS A 372 -17.81 -20.18 0.06
C HIS A 372 -17.34 -18.73 0.08
N LEU A 373 -18.20 -17.83 0.57
CA LEU A 373 -17.76 -16.60 1.20
C LEU A 373 -17.12 -16.96 2.55
N SER A 374 -15.84 -16.67 2.71
CA SER A 374 -15.08 -16.87 3.94
C SER A 374 -15.59 -15.95 5.07
N SER A 375 -16.63 -16.37 5.78
CA SER A 375 -16.99 -15.79 7.06
C SER A 375 -16.08 -16.38 8.14
N HIS A 376 -15.31 -15.52 8.79
CA HIS A 376 -14.56 -15.86 9.99
C HIS A 376 -15.54 -16.07 11.16
N CYS A 377 -16.20 -17.22 11.21
CA CYS A 377 -16.89 -17.69 12.41
C CYS A 377 -15.84 -18.32 13.35
N PRO A 378 -15.73 -17.89 14.62
CA PRO A 378 -14.89 -18.61 15.58
C PRO A 378 -15.50 -19.98 15.83
N ALA A 379 -14.76 -21.03 15.44
CA ALA A 379 -15.14 -22.42 15.67
C ALA A 379 -15.27 -22.70 17.17
N TRP A 380 -16.51 -22.74 17.67
CA TRP A 380 -16.81 -23.43 18.92
C TRP A 380 -16.60 -24.92 18.68
N LYS A 381 -15.48 -25.44 19.18
CA LYS A 381 -15.37 -26.88 19.39
C LYS A 381 -16.52 -27.29 20.29
N ARG A 382 -17.40 -28.12 19.74
CA ARG A 382 -18.36 -28.97 20.43
C ARG A 382 -17.64 -29.57 21.65
N VAL A 383 -17.96 -29.11 22.85
CA VAL A 383 -17.58 -29.81 24.08
C VAL A 383 -18.39 -31.10 24.03
N SER A 384 -17.74 -32.17 23.56
CA SER A 384 -18.30 -33.51 23.59
C SER A 384 -18.37 -33.94 25.04
N SER A 385 -19.59 -34.11 25.56
CA SER A 385 -19.89 -34.64 26.89
C SER A 385 -19.61 -36.15 26.94
N SER A 386 -18.34 -36.52 26.83
CA SER A 386 -17.83 -37.86 27.11
C SER A 386 -16.35 -37.73 27.50
N GLU A 387 -16.10 -37.23 28.71
CA GLU A 387 -14.83 -37.43 29.42
C GLU A 387 -15.00 -38.71 30.25
N SER A 388 -14.67 -39.86 29.68
CA SER A 388 -14.46 -41.08 30.46
C SER A 388 -13.05 -41.03 31.03
N GLU A 389 -12.92 -40.70 32.31
CA GLU A 389 -11.66 -40.54 33.05
C GLU A 389 -10.92 -41.85 33.39
N TYR A 390 -11.15 -42.95 32.67
CA TYR A 390 -10.45 -44.21 32.94
C TYR A 390 -9.95 -44.87 31.64
N SER A 391 -8.79 -44.40 31.17
CA SER A 391 -7.81 -45.20 30.42
C SER A 391 -6.48 -44.44 30.37
N ASP A 392 -5.67 -44.65 31.41
CA ASP A 392 -4.33 -44.08 31.55
C ASP A 392 -3.40 -44.58 30.43
N THR A 393 -3.01 -43.66 29.56
CA THR A 393 -1.64 -43.61 29.08
C THR A 393 -1.13 -42.20 29.35
N GLU A 394 0.01 -42.08 30.04
CA GLU A 394 0.67 -40.80 30.36
C GLU A 394 0.84 -39.88 29.14
N GLY A 395 0.91 -40.47 27.94
CA GLY A 395 0.92 -39.76 26.65
C GLY A 395 -0.34 -38.95 26.33
N GLY A 396 -1.53 -39.34 26.83
CA GLY A 396 -2.80 -38.63 26.60
C GLY A 396 -2.86 -37.27 27.29
N ILE A 397 -2.45 -37.21 28.56
CA ILE A 397 -2.44 -35.98 29.37
C ILE A 397 -1.37 -35.01 28.86
N GLN A 398 -0.18 -35.51 28.50
CA GLN A 398 0.87 -34.68 27.90
C GLN A 398 0.44 -34.12 26.54
N SER A 399 -0.23 -34.91 25.71
CA SER A 399 -0.81 -34.46 24.44
C SER A 399 -1.89 -33.38 24.64
N LYS A 400 -2.80 -33.58 25.61
CA LYS A 400 -3.82 -32.58 26.01
C LYS A 400 -3.12 -31.28 26.43
N THR A 401 -2.13 -31.35 27.32
CA THR A 401 -1.37 -30.18 27.78
C THR A 401 -0.68 -29.42 26.65
N ARG A 402 0.02 -30.11 25.74
CA ARG A 402 0.64 -29.48 24.54
C ARG A 402 -0.38 -28.77 23.64
N SER A 403 -1.57 -29.34 23.50
CA SER A 403 -2.67 -28.73 22.73
C SER A 403 -3.17 -27.44 23.38
N TYR A 404 -3.37 -27.41 24.70
CA TYR A 404 -3.77 -26.20 25.42
C TYR A 404 -2.68 -25.12 25.40
N GLN A 405 -1.41 -25.49 25.53
CA GLN A 405 -0.28 -24.58 25.37
C GLN A 405 -0.23 -23.99 23.95
N ALA A 406 -0.45 -24.80 22.91
CA ALA A 406 -0.54 -24.31 21.54
C ALA A 406 -1.72 -23.33 21.34
N ASN A 407 -2.86 -23.56 22.01
CA ASN A 407 -3.99 -22.63 21.97
C ASN A 407 -3.68 -21.29 22.65
N VAL A 408 -2.89 -21.27 23.73
CA VAL A 408 -2.39 -20.02 24.33
C VAL A 408 -1.53 -19.26 23.32
N ARG A 409 -0.57 -19.93 22.66
CA ARG A 409 0.28 -19.30 21.64
C ARG A 409 -0.54 -18.76 20.46
N GLN A 410 -1.51 -19.52 19.96
CA GLN A 410 -2.44 -19.08 18.91
C GLN A 410 -3.25 -17.86 19.36
N GLY A 411 -3.78 -17.86 20.59
CA GLY A 411 -4.51 -16.73 21.17
C GLY A 411 -3.65 -15.47 21.23
N ALA A 412 -2.39 -15.60 21.66
CA ALA A 412 -1.44 -14.48 21.73
C ALA A 412 -1.15 -13.89 20.35
N LEU A 413 -0.89 -14.73 19.35
CA LEU A 413 -0.65 -14.30 17.98
C LEU A 413 -1.89 -13.65 17.35
N ALA A 414 -3.08 -14.18 17.62
CA ALA A 414 -4.33 -13.58 17.16
C ALA A 414 -4.61 -12.22 17.81
N CYS A 415 -4.31 -12.06 19.11
CA CYS A 415 -4.36 -10.76 19.80
C CYS A 415 -3.35 -9.78 19.21
N PHE A 416 -2.13 -10.24 18.92
CA PHE A 416 -1.10 -9.40 18.34
C PHE A 416 -1.49 -8.91 16.94
N LEU A 417 -2.09 -9.77 16.12
CA LEU A 417 -2.65 -9.37 14.84
C LEU A 417 -3.74 -8.30 14.98
N SER A 418 -4.64 -8.43 15.96
CA SER A 418 -5.63 -7.40 16.28
C SER A 418 -4.97 -6.10 16.76
N ALA A 419 -3.91 -6.18 17.58
CA ALA A 419 -3.18 -5.01 18.07
C ALA A 419 -2.52 -4.22 16.93
N ILE A 420 -1.92 -4.90 15.94
CA ILE A 420 -1.32 -4.26 14.74
C ILE A 420 -2.37 -3.47 13.95
N LYS A 421 -3.63 -3.94 13.91
CA LYS A 421 -4.72 -3.22 13.22
C LYS A 421 -5.18 -1.96 13.96
N CYS A 422 -4.98 -1.90 15.28
CA CYS A 422 -5.37 -0.77 16.13
C CYS A 422 -4.25 0.28 16.29
N ILE A 423 -2.98 -0.13 16.19
CA ILE A 423 -1.82 0.73 16.41
C ILE A 423 -1.35 1.32 15.08
N GLU A 424 -0.94 2.59 15.08
CA GLU A 424 -0.33 3.22 13.90
C GLU A 424 0.95 2.48 13.47
N LYS A 425 1.09 2.21 12.17
CA LYS A 425 2.23 1.47 11.61
C LYS A 425 3.60 2.02 12.05
N LYS A 426 3.73 3.35 12.11
CA LYS A 426 4.96 4.03 12.56
C LYS A 426 5.35 3.66 13.99
N VAL A 427 4.37 3.47 14.88
CA VAL A 427 4.62 3.08 16.28
C VAL A 427 5.06 1.62 16.34
N ILE A 428 4.40 0.72 15.60
CA ILE A 428 4.79 -0.70 15.51
C ILE A 428 6.24 -0.86 15.04
N TYR A 429 6.68 -0.04 14.08
CA TYR A 429 8.05 -0.10 13.58
C TYR A 429 9.11 0.27 14.64
N GLY A 430 8.75 1.02 15.68
CA GLY A 430 9.64 1.24 16.83
C GLY A 430 9.94 -0.05 17.59
N TYR A 431 9.04 -1.04 17.55
CA TYR A 431 9.20 -2.35 18.17
C TYR A 431 9.76 -3.42 17.23
N TRP A 432 10.26 -3.04 16.04
CA TRP A 432 10.72 -3.97 15.01
C TRP A 432 11.73 -5.00 15.52
N SER A 433 12.79 -4.56 16.19
CA SER A 433 13.85 -5.42 16.73
C SER A 433 13.36 -6.41 17.80
N ALA A 434 12.21 -6.14 18.43
CA ALA A 434 11.64 -7.05 19.42
C ALA A 434 10.95 -8.26 18.77
N PHE A 435 10.52 -8.17 17.51
CA PHE A 435 9.71 -9.21 16.85
C PHE A 435 10.34 -9.78 15.57
N VAL A 436 11.30 -9.08 14.98
CA VAL A 436 11.98 -9.43 13.73
C VAL A 436 13.47 -9.65 13.98
N PRO A 437 14.05 -10.77 13.51
CA PRO A 437 15.48 -11.03 13.67
C PRO A 437 16.33 -10.10 12.78
N ASP A 438 17.50 -9.69 13.25
CA ASP A 438 18.52 -8.92 12.53
C ASP A 438 19.85 -9.66 12.33
N ALA A 439 20.07 -10.75 13.07
CA ALA A 439 21.22 -11.63 12.93
C ALA A 439 20.81 -13.12 13.11
N PRO A 440 21.60 -14.07 12.56
CA PRO A 440 21.40 -15.50 12.78
C PRO A 440 21.84 -15.88 14.21
N GLY A 441 21.00 -15.59 15.20
CA GLY A 441 21.26 -15.85 16.61
C GLY A 441 20.47 -17.02 17.17
N ILE A 442 20.99 -18.25 17.02
CA ILE A 442 20.56 -19.40 17.84
C ILE A 442 21.41 -19.35 19.12
N GLY A 443 20.83 -18.96 20.26
CA GLY A 443 21.48 -19.18 21.56
C GLY A 443 21.31 -18.12 22.65
N SER A 444 20.82 -16.91 22.37
CA SER A 444 20.55 -15.93 23.44
C SER A 444 19.04 -15.88 23.76
N PRO A 445 18.62 -15.85 25.04
CA PRO A 445 17.21 -15.67 25.42
C PRO A 445 16.58 -14.38 24.87
N GLN A 446 17.41 -13.39 24.52
CA GLN A 446 17.01 -12.09 23.97
C GLN A 446 16.75 -12.11 22.44
N SER A 447 17.05 -13.20 21.72
CA SER A 447 16.94 -13.28 20.24
C SER A 447 15.68 -13.98 19.71
N VAL A 448 14.68 -14.23 20.56
CA VAL A 448 13.42 -14.88 20.14
C VAL A 448 12.54 -13.92 19.35
N SER A 449 12.05 -14.38 18.19
CA SER A 449 11.28 -13.59 17.23
C SER A 449 10.06 -14.35 16.71
N LEU A 450 9.18 -13.69 15.94
CA LEU A 450 8.09 -14.36 15.22
C LEU A 450 8.60 -15.53 14.37
N MET A 451 9.82 -15.40 13.86
CA MET A 451 10.46 -16.38 13.02
C MET A 451 10.92 -17.63 13.77
N THR A 452 11.18 -17.51 15.07
CA THR A 452 11.41 -18.66 15.95
C THR A 452 10.18 -19.56 16.02
N ILE A 453 8.97 -18.99 16.16
CA ILE A 453 7.72 -19.76 16.17
C ILE A 453 7.49 -20.41 14.81
N ALA A 454 7.61 -19.62 13.73
CA ALA A 454 7.35 -20.11 12.38
C ALA A 454 8.34 -21.20 11.91
N LEU A 455 9.53 -21.32 12.52
CA LEU A 455 10.48 -22.42 12.23
C LEU A 455 10.38 -23.60 13.20
N LYS A 456 10.05 -23.37 14.48
CA LYS A 456 10.20 -24.38 15.54
C LYS A 456 8.90 -24.87 16.18
N ASP A 457 7.77 -24.19 16.00
CA ASP A 457 6.53 -24.61 16.66
C ASP A 457 6.01 -25.93 16.07
N PRO A 458 5.64 -26.94 16.90
CA PRO A 458 5.14 -28.22 16.42
C PRO A 458 3.77 -28.10 15.73
N SER A 459 2.96 -27.10 16.07
CA SER A 459 1.62 -26.91 15.51
C SER A 459 1.67 -26.09 14.22
N PRO A 460 1.29 -26.64 13.06
CA PRO A 460 1.23 -25.88 11.79
C PRO A 460 0.34 -24.65 11.89
N LYS A 461 -0.76 -24.76 12.64
CA LYS A 461 -1.68 -23.64 12.86
C LYS A 461 -1.02 -22.49 13.63
N THR A 462 -0.20 -22.78 14.63
CA THR A 462 0.54 -21.75 15.37
C THR A 462 1.62 -21.10 14.48
N ARG A 463 2.32 -21.88 13.65
CA ARG A 463 3.27 -21.35 12.65
C ARG A 463 2.56 -20.40 11.67
N ALA A 464 1.40 -20.80 11.15
CA ALA A 464 0.60 -19.96 10.27
C ALA A 464 0.15 -18.65 10.94
N CYS A 465 -0.27 -18.67 12.21
CA CYS A 465 -0.59 -17.45 12.95
C CYS A 465 0.61 -16.50 13.10
N ALA A 466 1.81 -17.02 13.35
CA ALA A 466 3.02 -16.20 13.46
C ALA A 466 3.37 -15.52 12.13
N LEU A 467 3.22 -16.25 11.02
CA LEU A 467 3.40 -15.72 9.67
C LEU A 467 2.35 -14.66 9.32
N GLN A 468 1.09 -14.84 9.72
CA GLN A 468 0.05 -13.82 9.52
C GLN A 468 0.39 -12.50 10.23
N VAL A 469 0.88 -12.57 11.46
CA VAL A 469 1.38 -11.40 12.20
C VAL A 469 2.55 -10.75 11.46
N LEU A 470 3.54 -11.54 11.03
CA LEU A 470 4.69 -11.02 10.28
C LEU A 470 4.27 -10.35 8.96
N SER A 471 3.37 -10.97 8.20
CA SER A 471 2.77 -10.38 7.00
C SER A 471 2.09 -9.05 7.30
N ALA A 472 1.32 -8.96 8.39
CA ALA A 472 0.67 -7.72 8.80
C ALA A 472 1.65 -6.63 9.22
N ILE A 473 2.84 -6.97 9.76
CA ILE A 473 3.90 -5.99 10.02
C ILE A 473 4.53 -5.49 8.71
N LEU A 474 4.78 -6.40 7.75
CA LEU A 474 5.41 -6.07 6.46
C LEU A 474 4.48 -5.32 5.50
N GLU A 475 3.18 -5.54 5.57
CA GLU A 475 2.19 -4.89 4.72
C GLU A 475 2.21 -3.36 4.92
N GLY A 476 2.54 -2.62 3.86
CA GLY A 476 2.67 -1.16 3.89
C GLY A 476 3.97 -0.63 4.51
N SER A 477 5.00 -1.48 4.65
CA SER A 477 6.29 -1.12 5.23
C SER A 477 7.30 -0.50 4.26
N LYS A 478 6.95 -0.31 2.98
CA LYS A 478 7.84 0.21 1.93
C LYS A 478 8.60 1.48 2.33
N GLN A 479 7.94 2.45 2.98
CA GLN A 479 8.58 3.68 3.43
C GLN A 479 9.53 3.47 4.61
N PHE A 480 9.23 2.52 5.49
CA PHE A 480 10.08 2.14 6.61
C PHE A 480 11.33 1.39 6.14
N LEU A 481 11.13 0.39 5.28
CA LEU A 481 12.20 -0.46 4.73
C LEU A 481 13.07 0.25 3.69
N SER A 482 12.59 1.34 3.06
CA SER A 482 13.37 2.06 2.04
C SER A 482 14.69 2.63 2.55
N VAL A 483 14.85 2.80 3.87
CA VAL A 483 16.08 3.26 4.53
C VAL A 483 17.17 2.19 4.53
N ALA A 484 16.82 0.92 4.31
CA ALA A 484 17.77 -0.18 4.31
C ALA A 484 18.89 0.03 3.29
N GLU A 485 20.12 -0.15 3.75
CA GLU A 485 21.33 -0.04 2.93
C GLU A 485 22.38 -1.00 3.47
N ASP A 486 23.03 -1.71 2.56
CA ASP A 486 24.11 -2.61 2.93
C ASP A 486 25.34 -1.86 3.47
N ALA A 487 26.06 -2.49 4.41
CA ALA A 487 27.28 -1.89 4.94
C ALA A 487 28.36 -1.84 3.84
N ASN A 488 28.93 -0.65 3.62
CA ASN A 488 30.18 -0.51 2.86
C ASN A 488 31.31 -1.22 3.62
N ASP A 489 32.26 -1.85 2.91
CA ASP A 489 33.32 -2.72 3.45
C ASP A 489 34.26 -2.07 4.50
N HIS A 490 34.05 -0.79 4.84
CA HIS A 490 34.80 -0.07 5.87
C HIS A 490 34.17 -0.33 7.25
N LYS A 491 34.86 -1.09 8.10
CA LYS A 491 34.46 -1.35 9.50
C LYS A 491 34.24 -0.02 10.25
N ARG A 492 32.98 0.32 10.53
CA ARG A 492 32.59 1.44 11.41
C ARG A 492 32.45 0.94 12.85
N ALA A 493 32.71 1.81 13.84
CA ALA A 493 32.61 1.48 15.26
C ALA A 493 31.17 1.29 15.78
N PHE A 494 30.16 1.58 14.96
CA PHE A 494 28.73 1.43 15.26
C PHE A 494 27.98 0.99 14.00
N THR A 495 26.98 0.12 14.16
CA THR A 495 26.09 -0.35 13.08
C THR A 495 24.96 0.65 12.85
N PRO A 496 24.92 1.36 11.70
CA PRO A 496 23.85 2.29 11.40
C PRO A 496 22.49 1.61 11.34
N PHE A 497 21.42 2.35 11.69
CA PHE A 497 20.04 1.85 11.61
C PHE A 497 19.69 1.28 10.22
N SER A 498 20.16 1.91 9.14
CA SER A 498 19.99 1.41 7.76
C SER A 498 20.58 0.02 7.54
N VAL A 499 21.74 -0.27 8.14
CA VAL A 499 22.42 -1.57 8.05
C VAL A 499 21.71 -2.62 8.90
N THR A 500 21.17 -2.25 10.06
CA THR A 500 20.35 -3.16 10.89
C THR A 500 19.09 -3.58 10.14
N ILE A 501 18.37 -2.64 9.51
CA ILE A 501 17.18 -2.99 8.70
C ILE A 501 17.55 -3.85 7.49
N ALA A 502 18.66 -3.55 6.80
CA ALA A 502 19.15 -4.41 5.71
C ALA A 502 19.46 -5.83 6.19
N SER A 503 20.05 -5.96 7.39
CA SER A 503 20.35 -7.25 8.02
C SER A 503 19.07 -8.01 8.38
N SER A 504 18.06 -7.33 8.93
CA SER A 504 16.73 -7.92 9.16
C SER A 504 16.08 -8.41 7.87
N ILE A 505 16.14 -7.66 6.77
CA ILE A 505 15.59 -8.09 5.48
C ILE A 505 16.27 -9.38 5.01
N ARG A 506 17.61 -9.46 5.06
CA ARG A 506 18.36 -10.67 4.67
C ARG A 506 18.00 -11.87 5.56
N GLU A 507 17.90 -11.65 6.86
CA GLU A 507 17.61 -12.72 7.81
C GLU A 507 16.16 -13.21 7.68
N LEU A 508 15.22 -12.32 7.41
CA LEU A 508 13.84 -12.68 7.04
C LEU A 508 13.80 -13.52 5.77
N HIS A 509 14.53 -13.15 4.71
CA HIS A 509 14.64 -13.98 3.50
C HIS A 509 15.17 -15.38 3.83
N ARG A 510 16.28 -15.45 4.57
CA ARG A 510 16.90 -16.73 4.96
C ARG A 510 15.91 -17.61 5.72
N CYS A 511 15.25 -17.06 6.73
CA CYS A 511 14.35 -17.84 7.58
C CYS A 511 13.04 -18.24 6.88
N LEU A 512 12.45 -17.37 6.05
CA LEU A 512 11.24 -17.69 5.31
C LEU A 512 11.50 -18.77 4.24
N LEU A 513 12.68 -18.76 3.61
CA LEU A 513 13.09 -19.81 2.68
C LEU A 513 13.33 -21.14 3.40
N LEU A 514 13.94 -21.12 4.59
CA LEU A 514 14.05 -22.33 5.42
C LEU A 514 12.67 -22.88 5.84
N ALA A 515 11.75 -22.00 6.24
CA ALA A 515 10.39 -22.37 6.58
C ALA A 515 9.65 -22.99 5.38
N LEU A 516 9.84 -22.41 4.18
CA LEU A 516 9.19 -22.90 2.95
C LEU A 516 9.55 -24.37 2.67
N VAL A 517 10.84 -24.71 2.76
CA VAL A 517 11.33 -26.07 2.49
C VAL A 517 10.93 -27.07 3.58
N ALA A 518 10.85 -26.63 4.84
CA ALA A 518 10.52 -27.50 5.97
C ALA A 518 9.00 -27.74 6.16
N GLU A 519 8.14 -26.92 5.55
CA GLU A 519 6.71 -26.96 5.79
C GLU A 519 5.97 -27.98 4.92
N SER A 520 5.05 -28.73 5.53
CA SER A 520 4.23 -29.76 4.88
C SER A 520 2.76 -29.38 4.77
N SER A 521 2.28 -28.44 5.60
CA SER A 521 0.89 -27.99 5.58
C SER A 521 0.65 -26.97 4.46
N SER A 522 -0.25 -27.27 3.52
CA SER A 522 -0.65 -26.33 2.44
C SER A 522 -1.09 -24.97 2.98
N GLN A 523 -1.86 -24.95 4.07
CA GLN A 523 -2.32 -23.70 4.68
C GLN A 523 -1.14 -22.87 5.19
N THR A 524 -0.13 -23.48 5.80
CA THR A 524 1.03 -22.75 6.30
C THR A 524 1.95 -22.32 5.16
N LEU A 525 2.14 -23.16 4.13
CA LEU A 525 2.84 -22.82 2.89
C LEU A 525 2.28 -21.54 2.26
N THR A 526 0.95 -21.42 2.14
CA THR A 526 0.35 -20.17 1.61
C THR A 526 0.73 -18.93 2.43
N GLN A 527 0.82 -19.04 3.76
CA GLN A 527 1.22 -17.92 4.62
C GLN A 527 2.71 -17.59 4.49
N ILE A 528 3.58 -18.60 4.34
CA ILE A 528 5.02 -18.39 4.11
C ILE A 528 5.23 -17.61 2.80
N VAL A 529 4.61 -18.10 1.72
CA VAL A 529 4.71 -17.50 0.39
C VAL A 529 4.13 -16.08 0.39
N LYS A 530 3.00 -15.84 1.08
CA LYS A 530 2.44 -14.50 1.27
C LYS A 530 3.38 -13.56 2.03
N CYS A 531 4.05 -14.04 3.08
CA CYS A 531 5.07 -13.25 3.79
C CYS A 531 6.24 -12.87 2.89
N LEU A 532 6.74 -13.82 2.09
CA LEU A 532 7.78 -13.56 1.10
C LEU A 532 7.33 -12.51 0.07
N ALA A 533 6.10 -12.62 -0.45
CA ALA A 533 5.59 -11.66 -1.42
C ALA A 533 5.50 -10.23 -0.84
N ASN A 534 5.03 -10.12 0.41
CA ASN A 534 5.01 -8.86 1.14
C ASN A 534 6.42 -8.29 1.40
N LEU A 535 7.38 -9.13 1.79
CA LEU A 535 8.77 -8.70 1.96
C LEU A 535 9.35 -8.19 0.63
N VAL A 536 9.14 -8.92 -0.45
CA VAL A 536 9.59 -8.56 -1.81
C VAL A 536 8.99 -7.25 -2.29
N SER A 537 7.71 -7.02 -2.04
CA SER A 537 7.03 -5.81 -2.52
C SER A 537 7.47 -4.53 -1.79
N ASN A 538 8.07 -4.66 -0.60
CA ASN A 538 8.41 -3.52 0.27
C ASN A 538 9.93 -3.27 0.41
N ALA A 539 10.80 -4.24 0.10
CA ALA A 539 12.25 -4.11 0.28
C ALA A 539 12.96 -3.33 -0.86
N PRO A 540 13.97 -2.49 -0.56
CA PRO A 540 14.72 -1.72 -1.56
C PRO A 540 15.89 -2.51 -2.17
N TYR A 541 15.62 -3.58 -2.93
CA TYR A 541 16.64 -4.41 -3.60
C TYR A 541 17.70 -3.67 -4.42
N SER A 542 17.42 -2.49 -4.99
CA SER A 542 18.42 -1.67 -5.68
C SER A 542 19.56 -1.18 -4.77
N ARG A 543 19.32 -1.15 -3.44
CA ARG A 543 20.28 -0.73 -2.39
C ARG A 543 20.83 -1.90 -1.58
N LEU A 544 20.41 -3.12 -1.89
CA LEU A 544 20.81 -4.34 -1.19
C LEU A 544 21.74 -5.18 -2.10
N LYS A 545 22.54 -6.04 -1.49
CA LYS A 545 23.39 -7.00 -2.21
C LYS A 545 22.50 -7.93 -3.07
N PRO A 546 22.87 -8.13 -4.36
CA PRO A 546 22.10 -8.98 -5.26
C PRO A 546 22.13 -10.45 -4.82
N GLY A 547 21.14 -11.23 -5.27
CA GLY A 547 21.04 -12.67 -5.06
C GLY A 547 19.94 -13.09 -4.08
N LEU A 548 19.31 -12.15 -3.36
CA LEU A 548 18.17 -12.44 -2.50
C LEU A 548 16.96 -12.93 -3.31
N LEU A 549 16.63 -12.24 -4.40
CA LEU A 549 15.52 -12.61 -5.27
C LEU A 549 15.80 -13.90 -6.04
N THR A 550 17.05 -14.10 -6.46
CA THR A 550 17.51 -15.32 -7.14
C THR A 550 17.24 -16.58 -6.31
N ARG A 551 17.50 -16.53 -4.99
CA ARG A 551 17.22 -17.67 -4.09
C ARG A 551 15.72 -17.95 -3.98
N VAL A 552 14.91 -16.90 -3.85
CA VAL A 552 13.44 -17.01 -3.78
C VAL A 552 12.89 -17.58 -5.08
N TRP A 553 13.34 -17.05 -6.22
CA TRP A 553 12.96 -17.48 -7.57
C TRP A 553 13.20 -18.97 -7.81
N ASN A 554 14.35 -19.48 -7.37
CA ASN A 554 14.69 -20.90 -7.56
C ASN A 554 13.89 -21.82 -6.63
N GLN A 555 13.68 -21.44 -5.37
CA GLN A 555 12.98 -22.30 -4.40
C GLN A 555 11.47 -22.35 -4.58
N ILE A 556 10.84 -21.34 -5.21
CA ILE A 556 9.39 -21.33 -5.40
C ILE A 556 8.93 -22.22 -6.57
N LYS A 557 9.82 -22.56 -7.52
CA LYS A 557 9.47 -23.32 -8.75
C LYS A 557 8.66 -24.61 -8.50
N PRO A 558 9.00 -25.47 -7.52
CA PRO A 558 8.24 -26.70 -7.27
C PRO A 558 6.79 -26.45 -6.83
N TYR A 559 6.51 -25.32 -6.18
CA TYR A 559 5.19 -25.00 -5.62
C TYR A 559 4.19 -24.46 -6.65
N ILE A 560 4.66 -24.08 -7.84
CA ILE A 560 3.83 -23.64 -8.98
C ILE A 560 2.90 -24.77 -9.47
N SER A 561 3.35 -26.02 -9.36
CA SER A 561 2.60 -27.22 -9.75
C SER A 561 2.05 -27.99 -8.54
N HIS A 562 1.92 -27.34 -7.38
CA HIS A 562 1.41 -27.96 -6.16
C HIS A 562 -0.05 -28.43 -6.31
N LYS A 563 -0.45 -29.46 -5.56
CA LYS A 563 -1.82 -30.02 -5.63
C LYS A 563 -2.90 -29.03 -5.18
N ASP A 564 -2.59 -28.22 -4.17
CA ASP A 564 -3.47 -27.18 -3.64
C ASP A 564 -3.41 -25.91 -4.51
N VAL A 565 -4.55 -25.50 -5.06
CA VAL A 565 -4.68 -24.31 -5.91
C VAL A 565 -4.23 -23.03 -5.21
N ASN A 566 -4.46 -22.90 -3.90
CA ASN A 566 -4.07 -21.69 -3.16
C ASN A 566 -2.54 -21.54 -3.09
N VAL A 567 -1.82 -22.66 -2.98
CA VAL A 567 -0.35 -22.66 -3.00
C VAL A 567 0.15 -22.23 -4.39
N ARG A 568 -0.48 -22.72 -5.46
CA ARG A 568 -0.16 -22.31 -6.85
C ARG A 568 -0.40 -20.82 -7.06
N VAL A 569 -1.56 -20.31 -6.62
CA VAL A 569 -1.92 -18.88 -6.71
C VAL A 569 -0.91 -18.02 -5.96
N CYS A 570 -0.65 -18.30 -4.67
CA CYS A 570 0.35 -17.54 -3.90
C CYS A 570 1.75 -17.61 -4.53
N SER A 571 2.13 -18.73 -5.14
CA SER A 571 3.43 -18.87 -5.82
C SER A 571 3.53 -17.93 -7.03
N LEU A 572 2.46 -17.81 -7.82
CA LEU A 572 2.39 -16.82 -8.90
C LEU A 572 2.38 -15.39 -8.37
N THR A 573 1.64 -15.10 -7.29
CA THR A 573 1.66 -13.79 -6.62
C THR A 573 3.07 -13.40 -6.18
N LEU A 574 3.87 -14.35 -5.65
CA LEU A 574 5.26 -14.12 -5.30
C LEU A 574 6.12 -13.84 -6.53
N LEU A 575 5.94 -14.58 -7.63
CA LEU A 575 6.65 -14.31 -8.89
C LEU A 575 6.28 -12.92 -9.46
N GLY A 576 5.00 -12.54 -9.40
CA GLY A 576 4.53 -11.19 -9.75
C GLY A 576 5.14 -10.10 -8.88
N ALA A 577 5.28 -10.34 -7.57
CA ALA A 577 5.98 -9.44 -6.66
C ALA A 577 7.47 -9.29 -7.01
N ILE A 578 8.16 -10.37 -7.39
CA ILE A 578 9.56 -10.33 -7.84
C ILE A 578 9.68 -9.51 -9.11
N VAL A 579 8.83 -9.74 -10.10
CA VAL A 579 8.83 -9.02 -11.38
C VAL A 579 8.53 -7.53 -11.18
N SER A 580 7.59 -7.17 -10.31
CA SER A 580 7.23 -5.77 -10.06
C SER A 580 8.14 -5.04 -9.06
N ALA A 581 9.06 -5.73 -8.39
CA ALA A 581 9.95 -5.15 -7.39
C ALA A 581 10.98 -4.19 -8.02
N GLN A 582 10.69 -2.88 -7.95
CA GLN A 582 11.55 -1.81 -8.51
C GLN A 582 11.96 -2.08 -9.96
N ALA A 583 11.01 -2.55 -10.78
CA ALA A 583 11.28 -2.85 -12.17
C ALA A 583 11.68 -1.58 -12.97
N PRO A 584 12.67 -1.66 -13.88
CA PRO A 584 13.50 -2.84 -14.17
C PRO A 584 14.64 -3.03 -13.15
N LEU A 585 14.80 -4.25 -12.64
CA LEU A 585 15.93 -4.62 -11.77
C LEU A 585 16.91 -5.55 -12.52
N PRO A 586 18.22 -5.28 -12.55
CA PRO A 586 19.19 -6.11 -13.29
C PRO A 586 19.18 -7.59 -12.87
N GLU A 587 19.03 -7.87 -11.57
CA GLU A 587 18.93 -9.25 -11.07
C GLU A 587 17.74 -10.00 -11.70
N VAL A 588 16.57 -9.36 -11.77
CA VAL A 588 15.35 -9.98 -12.31
C VAL A 588 15.45 -10.13 -13.83
N GLN A 589 16.06 -9.18 -14.53
CA GLN A 589 16.30 -9.30 -15.97
C GLN A 589 17.13 -10.55 -16.31
N LEU A 590 18.15 -10.86 -15.51
CA LEU A 590 18.93 -12.10 -15.66
C LEU A 590 18.09 -13.35 -15.36
N LEU A 591 17.21 -13.31 -14.34
CA LEU A 591 16.32 -14.42 -14.01
C LEU A 591 15.33 -14.74 -15.13
N LEU A 592 14.81 -13.72 -15.81
CA LEU A 592 13.88 -13.88 -16.94
C LEU A 592 14.55 -14.49 -18.18
N GLN A 593 15.88 -14.36 -18.31
CA GLN A 593 16.67 -14.93 -19.40
C GLN A 593 17.08 -16.40 -19.15
N GLN A 594 16.85 -16.95 -17.95
CA GLN A 594 17.24 -18.32 -17.64
C GLN A 594 16.42 -19.35 -18.44
N PRO A 595 17.07 -20.37 -19.04
CA PRO A 595 16.36 -21.43 -19.73
C PRO A 595 15.53 -22.30 -18.76
N SER A 596 14.42 -22.85 -19.25
CA SER A 596 13.45 -23.66 -18.48
C SER A 596 14.07 -24.87 -17.76
N SER A 597 15.22 -25.36 -18.23
CA SER A 597 15.95 -26.49 -17.67
C SER A 597 16.81 -26.16 -16.44
N SER A 598 17.05 -24.87 -16.15
CA SER A 598 17.89 -24.44 -15.04
C SER A 598 17.12 -24.49 -13.71
N GLY A 599 17.03 -25.68 -13.10
CA GLY A 599 16.61 -25.83 -11.70
C GLY A 599 15.64 -26.97 -11.37
N LEU A 600 15.22 -27.82 -12.32
CA LEU A 600 14.32 -28.95 -12.06
C LEU A 600 15.05 -30.27 -11.69
N ASN A 601 16.39 -30.29 -11.66
CA ASN A 601 17.16 -31.52 -11.47
C ASN A 601 17.50 -31.80 -10.00
N THR A 602 16.49 -31.92 -9.13
CA THR A 602 16.67 -32.56 -7.81
C THR A 602 15.44 -33.39 -7.43
N SER A 603 15.56 -34.69 -7.66
CA SER A 603 14.88 -35.84 -7.03
C SER A 603 13.35 -35.94 -7.03
N GLY A 604 12.86 -36.93 -7.79
CA GLY A 604 11.72 -37.77 -7.40
C GLY A 604 10.42 -37.56 -8.18
N SER A 605 10.24 -38.31 -9.27
CA SER A 605 8.94 -38.74 -9.83
C SER A 605 7.91 -37.63 -10.08
N VAL A 606 8.00 -37.01 -11.26
CA VAL A 606 6.91 -36.67 -12.22
C VAL A 606 7.60 -35.82 -13.30
N THR A 607 7.84 -36.42 -14.47
CA THR A 607 8.34 -35.73 -15.66
C THR A 607 7.38 -34.60 -16.06
N PRO A 608 7.87 -33.38 -16.40
CA PRO A 608 7.01 -32.26 -16.75
C PRO A 608 6.50 -32.40 -18.20
N HIS A 609 5.46 -33.19 -18.42
CA HIS A 609 4.72 -33.16 -19.69
C HIS A 609 3.90 -31.86 -19.89
N ARG A 610 3.82 -30.97 -18.89
CA ARG A 610 3.03 -29.71 -18.96
C ARG A 610 3.69 -28.55 -19.74
N LEU A 611 5.02 -28.54 -19.92
CA LEU A 611 5.73 -27.42 -20.57
C LEU A 611 6.00 -27.63 -22.07
N ASN A 612 5.95 -28.88 -22.56
CA ASN A 612 6.30 -29.21 -23.95
C ASN A 612 5.11 -29.21 -24.91
N SER A 613 3.86 -29.15 -24.44
CA SER A 613 2.68 -29.19 -25.32
C SER A 613 2.19 -27.81 -25.79
N SER A 614 2.81 -26.72 -25.34
CA SER A 614 2.36 -25.34 -25.64
C SER A 614 3.12 -24.73 -26.82
N GLU A 615 3.11 -25.38 -27.98
CA GLU A 615 3.52 -24.77 -29.25
C GLU A 615 2.33 -24.29 -30.10
N GLN A 616 1.08 -24.62 -29.72
CA GLN A 616 -0.13 -24.28 -30.48
C GLN A 616 -0.49 -22.78 -30.52
N TRP A 617 0.02 -21.96 -29.60
CA TRP A 617 -0.21 -20.51 -29.64
C TRP A 617 0.69 -19.78 -30.65
N ARG A 618 1.73 -20.44 -31.19
CA ARG A 618 2.47 -19.98 -32.37
C ARG A 618 1.78 -20.45 -33.65
N LYS A 619 0.62 -19.88 -34.01
CA LYS A 619 0.15 -19.98 -35.40
C LYS A 619 0.99 -19.02 -36.25
N ALA A 620 1.90 -19.56 -37.05
CA ALA A 620 2.64 -18.79 -38.05
C ALA A 620 1.65 -18.10 -39.01
N LEU A 621 1.92 -16.83 -39.32
CA LEU A 621 1.23 -16.11 -40.38
C LEU A 621 1.48 -16.85 -41.71
N PRO A 622 0.48 -17.00 -42.61
CA PRO A 622 0.73 -17.55 -43.94
C PRO A 622 1.58 -16.54 -44.72
N SER A 623 2.89 -16.75 -44.76
CA SER A 623 3.76 -16.00 -45.67
C SER A 623 3.45 -16.45 -47.09
N GLY A 624 2.90 -15.53 -47.90
CA GLY A 624 2.92 -15.65 -49.35
C GLY A 624 4.36 -15.91 -49.81
N GLY A 625 4.49 -16.82 -50.77
CA GLY A 625 5.75 -17.49 -51.08
C GLY A 625 6.84 -16.58 -51.65
N GLU A 626 8.07 -16.87 -51.23
CA GLU A 626 9.31 -16.77 -52.01
C GLU A 626 10.37 -17.67 -51.35
N PRO A 627 11.30 -18.29 -52.10
CA PRO A 627 12.26 -19.26 -51.58
C PRO A 627 13.42 -18.57 -50.84
N PRO A 628 14.14 -19.27 -49.95
CA PRO A 628 15.10 -18.64 -49.05
C PRO A 628 16.46 -18.46 -49.72
N ASP A 629 16.95 -17.22 -49.78
CA ASP A 629 18.36 -16.93 -49.96
C ASP A 629 19.00 -16.51 -48.64
N ASN A 630 20.20 -17.04 -48.43
CA ASN A 630 20.98 -17.01 -47.19
C ASN A 630 21.20 -15.60 -46.62
N SER A 631 20.61 -15.33 -45.46
CA SER A 631 21.19 -14.45 -44.45
C SER A 631 20.89 -15.02 -43.07
N ALA A 632 21.84 -14.91 -42.14
CA ALA A 632 21.79 -15.50 -40.81
C ALA A 632 20.60 -14.98 -39.99
N ALA A 633 19.43 -15.59 -40.18
CA ALA A 633 18.24 -15.34 -39.38
C ALA A 633 18.54 -15.80 -37.95
N ARG A 634 18.60 -14.85 -37.02
CA ARG A 634 18.60 -15.13 -35.59
C ARG A 634 17.42 -16.06 -35.30
N THR A 635 17.69 -17.30 -34.93
CA THR A 635 16.68 -18.20 -34.37
C THR A 635 15.92 -17.47 -33.26
N PRO A 636 14.58 -17.44 -33.27
CA PRO A 636 13.81 -16.74 -32.25
C PRO A 636 14.17 -17.34 -30.89
N SER A 637 14.69 -16.50 -29.99
CA SER A 637 14.99 -16.90 -28.61
C SER A 637 13.73 -17.52 -27.99
N GLU A 638 13.87 -18.65 -27.29
CA GLU A 638 12.74 -19.25 -26.60
C GLU A 638 12.06 -18.26 -25.64
N PRO A 639 10.72 -18.30 -25.50
CA PRO A 639 10.04 -17.40 -24.59
C PRO A 639 10.46 -17.71 -23.16
N CYS A 640 10.62 -16.64 -22.38
CA CYS A 640 10.78 -16.72 -20.93
C CYS A 640 9.78 -17.74 -20.38
N TRP A 641 10.28 -18.70 -19.61
CA TRP A 641 9.46 -19.81 -19.12
C TRP A 641 8.24 -19.32 -18.32
N LEU A 642 8.37 -18.17 -17.62
CA LEU A 642 7.29 -17.57 -16.85
C LEU A 642 6.18 -17.04 -17.76
N LEU A 643 6.53 -16.42 -18.89
CA LEU A 643 5.57 -15.96 -19.89
C LEU A 643 4.80 -17.16 -20.48
N ARG A 644 5.50 -18.23 -20.87
CA ARG A 644 4.84 -19.47 -21.36
C ARG A 644 3.91 -20.06 -20.33
N LEU A 645 4.37 -20.18 -19.08
CA LEU A 645 3.58 -20.71 -17.99
C LEU A 645 2.29 -19.92 -17.81
N CYS A 646 2.37 -18.58 -17.70
CA CYS A 646 1.19 -17.76 -17.49
C CYS A 646 0.21 -17.86 -18.68
N VAL A 647 0.68 -17.82 -19.92
CA VAL A 647 -0.17 -18.01 -21.11
C VAL A 647 -0.86 -19.38 -21.08
N SER A 648 -0.14 -20.45 -20.74
CA SER A 648 -0.70 -21.81 -20.66
C SER A 648 -1.75 -22.01 -19.57
N ILE A 649 -1.73 -21.18 -18.52
CA ILE A 649 -2.75 -21.19 -17.45
C ILE A 649 -3.98 -20.40 -17.89
N VAL A 650 -3.78 -19.30 -18.60
CA VAL A 650 -4.86 -18.39 -19.02
C VAL A 650 -5.72 -19.00 -20.12
N LEU A 651 -5.09 -19.55 -21.15
CA LEU A 651 -5.77 -20.14 -22.30
C LEU A 651 -6.26 -21.57 -21.99
N PRO A 652 -7.39 -22.00 -22.59
CA PRO A 652 -7.92 -23.34 -22.38
C PRO A 652 -7.01 -24.41 -23.00
N ARG A 653 -7.08 -25.63 -22.45
CA ARG A 653 -6.45 -26.80 -23.08
C ARG A 653 -7.35 -27.33 -24.20
N GLU A 654 -6.79 -27.45 -25.40
CA GLU A 654 -7.36 -28.27 -26.47
C GLU A 654 -6.70 -29.65 -26.38
N ASP A 655 -7.40 -30.64 -25.82
CA ASP A 655 -6.92 -32.01 -25.88
C ASP A 655 -6.98 -32.47 -27.35
N SER A 656 -5.81 -32.68 -27.96
CA SER A 656 -5.72 -33.30 -29.27
C SER A 656 -6.14 -34.76 -29.11
N CYS A 657 -7.37 -35.09 -29.50
CA CYS A 657 -7.85 -36.47 -29.48
C CYS A 657 -6.91 -37.34 -30.32
N SER A 658 -6.36 -38.37 -29.69
CA SER A 658 -5.87 -39.54 -30.41
C SER A 658 -7.06 -40.18 -31.11
N ASP A 659 -7.00 -40.31 -32.42
CA ASP A 659 -8.00 -41.00 -33.25
C ASP A 659 -8.23 -42.43 -32.75
N SER A 660 -9.22 -42.62 -31.88
CA SER A 660 -9.91 -43.88 -31.63
C SER A 660 -11.14 -43.59 -30.77
N ASP A 661 -12.30 -43.96 -31.30
CA ASP A 661 -13.64 -43.97 -30.70
C ASP A 661 -14.52 -42.72 -30.93
N ALA A 662 -15.19 -42.77 -32.08
CA ALA A 662 -16.39 -42.01 -32.39
C ALA A 662 -17.55 -42.45 -31.47
N ASN A 663 -17.80 -41.68 -30.41
CA ASN A 663 -19.14 -41.31 -29.93
C ASN A 663 -19.04 -40.48 -28.64
N MET A 664 -19.21 -39.16 -28.76
CA MET A 664 -20.00 -38.27 -27.88
C MET A 664 -19.57 -36.80 -28.09
N PRO A 665 -20.51 -35.85 -28.28
CA PRO A 665 -20.17 -34.44 -28.42
C PRO A 665 -20.18 -33.74 -27.06
N SER A 666 -19.00 -33.34 -26.57
CA SER A 666 -18.83 -32.09 -25.83
C SER A 666 -17.34 -31.74 -25.77
N LEU A 667 -16.92 -30.82 -26.65
CA LEU A 667 -15.62 -30.18 -26.61
C LEU A 667 -15.63 -29.18 -25.44
N SER A 668 -15.61 -29.65 -24.18
CA SER A 668 -15.52 -28.76 -23.03
C SER A 668 -14.08 -28.29 -22.88
N SER A 669 -13.78 -27.06 -23.28
CA SER A 669 -12.48 -26.45 -23.05
C SER A 669 -12.22 -26.38 -21.54
N VAL A 670 -11.29 -27.19 -21.02
CA VAL A 670 -11.04 -27.22 -19.57
C VAL A 670 -10.16 -26.04 -19.19
N TYR A 671 -10.76 -25.03 -18.58
CA TYR A 671 -10.05 -23.90 -17.98
C TYR A 671 -9.44 -24.27 -16.63
N GLU A 672 -8.26 -23.73 -16.33
CA GLU A 672 -7.71 -23.76 -14.96
C GLU A 672 -8.59 -22.91 -14.01
N PRO A 673 -8.51 -23.11 -12.68
CA PRO A 673 -9.34 -22.38 -11.73
C PRO A 673 -9.20 -20.85 -11.86
N GLY A 674 -10.33 -20.13 -11.80
CA GLY A 674 -10.40 -18.68 -11.97
C GLY A 674 -9.32 -17.87 -11.23
N PRO A 675 -9.10 -18.07 -9.91
CA PRO A 675 -8.06 -17.35 -9.17
C PRO A 675 -6.64 -17.50 -9.75
N LEU A 676 -6.33 -18.67 -10.33
CA LEU A 676 -5.03 -18.94 -10.93
C LEU A 676 -4.87 -18.22 -12.29
N ARG A 677 -5.95 -18.15 -13.07
CA ARG A 677 -5.99 -17.42 -14.34
C ARG A 677 -5.82 -15.92 -14.13
N LEU A 678 -6.53 -15.36 -13.15
CA LEU A 678 -6.44 -13.93 -12.81
C LEU A 678 -5.03 -13.54 -12.35
N GLU A 679 -4.41 -14.34 -11.46
CA GLU A 679 -3.04 -14.08 -11.04
C GLU A 679 -2.04 -14.22 -12.20
N SER A 680 -2.24 -15.18 -13.10
CA SER A 680 -1.40 -15.33 -14.29
C SER A 680 -1.46 -14.11 -15.22
N LEU A 681 -2.67 -13.56 -15.45
CA LEU A 681 -2.83 -12.32 -16.22
C LEU A 681 -2.17 -11.13 -15.52
N GLN A 682 -2.26 -11.06 -14.19
CA GLN A 682 -1.60 -10.01 -13.41
C GLN A 682 -0.06 -10.08 -13.51
N VAL A 683 0.51 -11.30 -13.49
CA VAL A 683 1.95 -11.52 -13.73
C VAL A 683 2.35 -11.12 -15.14
N LEU A 684 1.55 -11.45 -16.17
CA LEU A 684 1.80 -11.01 -17.55
C LEU A 684 1.81 -9.48 -17.66
N ALA A 685 0.84 -8.80 -17.07
CA ALA A 685 0.81 -7.34 -17.05
C ALA A 685 2.04 -6.74 -16.36
N PHE A 686 2.51 -7.32 -15.25
CA PHE A 686 3.75 -6.88 -14.59
C PHE A 686 5.00 -7.13 -15.42
N LEU A 687 5.07 -8.25 -16.15
CA LEU A 687 6.17 -8.54 -17.07
C LEU A 687 6.24 -7.51 -18.20
N VAL A 688 5.11 -7.20 -18.82
CA VAL A 688 5.01 -6.20 -19.89
C VAL A 688 5.41 -4.81 -19.37
N LYS A 689 4.88 -4.41 -18.20
CA LYS A 689 5.15 -3.11 -17.59
C LYS A 689 6.62 -2.90 -17.23
N GLY A 690 7.25 -3.92 -16.63
CA GLY A 690 8.59 -3.82 -16.05
C GLY A 690 9.71 -4.23 -16.99
N TYR A 691 9.44 -5.17 -17.90
CA TYR A 691 10.44 -5.81 -18.77
C TYR A 691 9.90 -5.95 -20.19
N PHE A 692 9.39 -4.85 -20.77
CA PHE A 692 8.83 -4.84 -22.12
C PHE A 692 9.78 -5.41 -23.18
N VAL A 693 11.10 -5.22 -23.03
CA VAL A 693 12.12 -5.80 -23.92
C VAL A 693 12.05 -7.33 -24.00
N VAL A 694 11.60 -8.01 -22.94
CA VAL A 694 11.39 -9.46 -22.95
C VAL A 694 10.03 -9.82 -23.57
N ALA A 695 9.00 -9.00 -23.32
CA ALA A 695 7.64 -9.22 -23.81
C ALA A 695 7.46 -8.87 -25.30
N GLN A 696 8.26 -7.94 -25.84
CA GLN A 696 8.09 -7.39 -27.19
C GLN A 696 8.23 -8.44 -28.29
N SER A 697 9.03 -9.49 -28.06
CA SER A 697 9.19 -10.61 -28.98
C SER A 697 7.92 -11.45 -29.14
N TYR A 698 6.94 -11.27 -28.25
CA TYR A 698 5.64 -11.95 -28.23
C TYR A 698 4.48 -10.95 -28.26
N PHE A 699 4.72 -9.75 -28.79
CA PHE A 699 3.77 -8.64 -28.69
C PHE A 699 2.39 -8.96 -29.31
N LEU A 700 2.37 -9.57 -30.50
CA LEU A 700 1.12 -9.92 -31.19
C LEU A 700 0.39 -11.07 -30.50
N GLU A 701 1.14 -12.04 -29.98
CA GLU A 701 0.60 -13.20 -29.28
C GLU A 701 0.02 -12.82 -27.91
N LEU A 702 0.70 -11.94 -27.17
CA LEU A 702 0.14 -11.37 -25.95
C LEU A 702 -1.09 -10.51 -26.24
N GLY A 703 -1.13 -9.85 -27.40
CA GLY A 703 -2.33 -9.19 -27.92
C GLY A 703 -3.50 -10.14 -28.16
N GLU A 704 -3.24 -11.31 -28.76
CA GLU A 704 -4.25 -12.36 -28.92
C GLU A 704 -4.76 -12.87 -27.58
N VAL A 705 -3.87 -13.08 -26.60
CA VAL A 705 -4.27 -13.46 -25.23
C VAL A 705 -5.20 -12.40 -24.62
N ALA A 706 -4.85 -11.11 -24.74
CA ALA A 706 -5.69 -10.02 -24.25
C ALA A 706 -7.06 -10.00 -24.95
N CYS A 707 -7.09 -10.20 -26.28
CA CYS A 707 -8.31 -10.28 -27.09
C CYS A 707 -9.25 -11.38 -26.57
N ARG A 708 -8.76 -12.62 -26.45
CA ARG A 708 -9.55 -13.75 -25.98
C ARG A 708 -10.08 -13.55 -24.56
N CYS A 709 -9.26 -13.00 -23.67
CA CYS A 709 -9.68 -12.71 -22.29
C CYS A 709 -10.82 -11.68 -22.25
N MET A 710 -10.80 -10.71 -23.16
CA MET A 710 -11.86 -9.69 -23.29
C MET A 710 -13.16 -10.25 -23.90
N GLU A 711 -13.10 -11.35 -24.65
CA GLU A 711 -14.28 -12.05 -25.21
C GLU A 711 -14.97 -12.98 -24.19
N GLU A 712 -14.33 -13.27 -23.06
CA GLU A 712 -14.89 -14.17 -22.05
C GLU A 712 -16.08 -13.56 -21.29
N MET A 713 -16.90 -14.44 -20.72
CA MET A 713 -18.09 -14.05 -19.94
C MET A 713 -17.76 -13.52 -18.54
N ASP A 714 -16.58 -13.85 -17.98
CA ASP A 714 -16.19 -13.40 -16.63
C ASP A 714 -15.63 -11.96 -16.67
N PRO A 715 -16.31 -10.97 -16.05
CA PRO A 715 -15.85 -9.59 -16.02
C PRO A 715 -14.47 -9.41 -15.41
N SER A 716 -14.07 -10.29 -14.50
CA SER A 716 -12.75 -10.25 -13.86
C SER A 716 -11.65 -10.59 -14.85
N VAL A 717 -11.89 -11.60 -15.71
CA VAL A 717 -10.95 -11.99 -16.77
C VAL A 717 -10.89 -10.92 -17.85
N GLN A 718 -12.05 -10.39 -18.28
CA GLN A 718 -12.12 -9.26 -19.22
C GLN A 718 -11.30 -8.07 -18.73
N LEU A 719 -11.45 -7.70 -17.45
CA LEU A 719 -10.72 -6.56 -16.87
C LEU A 719 -9.21 -6.78 -16.87
N HIS A 720 -8.73 -7.98 -16.55
CA HIS A 720 -7.30 -8.25 -16.59
C HIS A 720 -6.77 -8.37 -18.03
N GLY A 721 -7.59 -8.82 -18.99
CA GLY A 721 -7.29 -8.74 -20.42
C GLY A 721 -7.12 -7.30 -20.91
N ALA A 722 -8.04 -6.40 -20.54
CA ALA A 722 -7.97 -4.98 -20.87
C ALA A 722 -6.72 -4.29 -20.24
N LYS A 723 -6.38 -4.63 -18.99
CA LYS A 723 -5.15 -4.15 -18.35
C LYS A 723 -3.88 -4.65 -19.04
N LEU A 724 -3.86 -5.90 -19.51
CA LEU A 724 -2.74 -6.42 -20.29
C LEU A 724 -2.58 -5.64 -21.60
N LEU A 725 -3.69 -5.35 -22.29
CA LEU A 725 -3.71 -4.51 -23.48
C LEU A 725 -3.17 -3.09 -23.22
N GLU A 726 -3.59 -2.45 -22.12
CA GLU A 726 -3.10 -1.13 -21.70
C GLU A 726 -1.57 -1.11 -21.48
N GLU A 727 -1.04 -2.12 -20.76
CA GLU A 727 0.39 -2.21 -20.51
C GLU A 727 1.19 -2.50 -21.80
N LEU A 728 0.63 -3.27 -22.74
CA LEU A 728 1.26 -3.54 -24.05
C LEU A 728 1.40 -2.25 -24.87
N GLY A 729 0.33 -1.45 -24.98
CA GLY A 729 0.39 -0.16 -25.67
C GLY A 729 1.31 0.83 -24.96
N THR A 730 1.27 0.88 -23.63
CA THR A 730 2.15 1.73 -22.82
C THR A 730 3.63 1.34 -22.98
N GLY A 731 3.94 0.05 -23.10
CA GLY A 731 5.27 -0.46 -23.37
C GLY A 731 5.83 0.07 -24.70
N VAL A 732 5.02 0.05 -25.76
CA VAL A 732 5.37 0.65 -27.06
C VAL A 732 5.61 2.15 -26.91
N LEU A 733 4.69 2.89 -26.28
CA LEU A 733 4.84 4.33 -26.07
C LEU A 733 6.16 4.70 -25.36
N GLN A 734 6.59 3.90 -24.39
CA GLN A 734 7.84 4.16 -23.67
C GLN A 734 9.08 4.02 -24.55
N GLN A 735 9.08 3.11 -25.54
CA GLN A 735 10.21 2.94 -26.45
C GLN A 735 10.40 4.11 -27.41
N TYR A 736 9.30 4.77 -27.79
CA TYR A 736 9.28 5.87 -28.76
C TYR A 736 9.44 7.27 -28.13
N LYS A 737 9.61 7.37 -26.81
CA LYS A 737 9.91 8.66 -26.17
C LYS A 737 11.28 9.20 -26.61
N PRO A 738 11.46 10.54 -26.68
CA PRO A 738 12.73 11.16 -27.07
C PRO A 738 13.94 10.74 -26.21
N ASP A 739 13.69 10.48 -24.92
CA ASP A 739 14.71 10.10 -23.92
C ASP A 739 14.84 8.58 -23.72
N SER A 740 14.28 7.79 -24.63
CA SER A 740 14.34 6.33 -24.55
C SER A 740 15.77 5.82 -24.75
N ALA A 741 16.25 5.02 -23.81
CA ALA A 741 17.55 4.34 -23.91
C ALA A 741 17.55 3.19 -24.95
N VAL A 742 16.40 2.86 -25.55
CA VAL A 742 16.28 1.79 -26.54
C VAL A 742 16.61 2.31 -27.93
N ALA A 743 17.62 1.71 -28.56
CA ALA A 743 18.05 2.03 -29.92
C ALA A 743 16.91 1.78 -30.94
N PRO A 744 16.78 2.60 -32.01
CA PRO A 744 15.66 2.51 -32.97
C PRO A 744 15.47 1.13 -33.62
N ASP A 745 16.55 0.39 -33.85
CA ASP A 745 16.58 -0.96 -34.42
C ASP A 745 16.02 -2.04 -33.49
N GLN A 746 15.93 -1.76 -32.18
CA GLN A 746 15.43 -2.69 -31.16
C GLN A 746 13.98 -2.46 -30.77
N ARG A 747 13.33 -1.43 -31.34
CA ARG A 747 11.94 -1.06 -31.05
C ARG A 747 10.97 -1.93 -31.83
N VAL A 748 9.76 -2.10 -31.29
CA VAL A 748 8.66 -2.72 -32.05
C VAL A 748 8.35 -1.86 -33.27
N SER A 749 8.36 -2.44 -34.48
CA SER A 749 8.12 -1.68 -35.71
C SER A 749 6.69 -1.12 -35.76
N ILE A 750 6.54 0.07 -36.35
CA ILE A 750 5.24 0.73 -36.49
C ILE A 750 4.24 -0.16 -37.25
N SER A 751 4.69 -0.92 -38.26
CA SER A 751 3.85 -1.87 -39.02
C SER A 751 3.22 -2.96 -38.14
N VAL A 752 3.97 -3.47 -37.15
CA VAL A 752 3.48 -4.47 -36.20
C VAL A 752 2.49 -3.82 -35.21
N VAL A 753 2.76 -2.58 -34.78
CA VAL A 753 1.86 -1.81 -33.91
C VAL A 753 0.53 -1.51 -34.60
N ILE A 754 0.54 -1.15 -35.88
CA ILE A 754 -0.68 -0.94 -36.69
C ILE A 754 -1.48 -2.25 -36.77
N THR A 755 -0.83 -3.35 -37.15
CA THR A 755 -1.46 -4.68 -37.24
C THR A 755 -2.15 -5.06 -35.92
N PHE A 756 -1.45 -4.84 -34.80
CA PHE A 756 -1.97 -5.08 -33.46
C PHE A 756 -3.24 -4.28 -33.17
N TRP A 757 -3.21 -2.95 -33.35
CA TRP A 757 -4.36 -2.10 -33.04
C TRP A 757 -5.51 -2.29 -34.01
N THR A 758 -5.26 -2.52 -35.30
CA THR A 758 -6.30 -2.91 -36.28
C THR A 758 -7.03 -4.17 -35.83
N LYS A 759 -6.31 -5.17 -35.30
CA LYS A 759 -6.94 -6.39 -34.76
C LYS A 759 -7.79 -6.10 -33.51
N MET A 760 -7.29 -5.30 -32.56
CA MET A 760 -8.03 -4.95 -31.35
C MET A 760 -9.30 -4.15 -31.65
N LEU A 761 -9.21 -3.17 -32.57
CA LEU A 761 -10.32 -2.31 -32.98
C LEU A 761 -11.37 -3.05 -33.80
N ASN A 762 -11.00 -4.13 -34.49
CA ASN A 762 -11.95 -5.03 -35.16
C ASN A 762 -12.47 -6.15 -34.24
N GLY A 763 -11.95 -6.24 -33.02
CA GLY A 763 -12.24 -7.30 -32.05
C GLY A 763 -13.19 -6.85 -30.93
N PRO A 764 -13.01 -7.31 -29.68
CA PRO A 764 -13.94 -7.07 -28.58
C PRO A 764 -13.87 -5.65 -28.00
N LEU A 765 -12.84 -4.86 -28.31
CA LEU A 765 -12.59 -3.56 -27.68
C LEU A 765 -13.73 -2.54 -27.89
N PRO A 766 -14.26 -2.32 -29.12
CA PRO A 766 -15.39 -1.40 -29.30
C PRO A 766 -16.65 -1.84 -28.55
N GLY A 767 -16.94 -3.15 -28.55
CA GLY A 767 -18.08 -3.72 -27.83
C GLY A 767 -17.99 -3.44 -26.32
N ILE A 768 -16.82 -3.69 -25.73
CA ILE A 768 -16.56 -3.37 -24.32
C ILE A 768 -16.79 -1.90 -24.01
N LEU A 769 -16.31 -0.99 -24.87
CA LEU A 769 -16.46 0.44 -24.68
C LEU A 769 -17.93 0.86 -24.75
N GLN A 770 -18.73 0.32 -25.66
CA GLN A 770 -20.11 0.73 -25.90
C GLN A 770 -21.14 0.09 -24.97
N SER A 771 -21.02 -1.22 -24.68
CA SER A 771 -22.11 -2.02 -24.12
C SER A 771 -21.79 -2.70 -22.79
N SER A 772 -20.59 -2.52 -22.23
CA SER A 772 -20.23 -3.15 -20.95
C SER A 772 -21.02 -2.56 -19.77
N PRO A 773 -21.62 -3.39 -18.90
CA PRO A 773 -22.24 -2.92 -17.66
C PRO A 773 -21.20 -2.53 -16.58
N HIS A 774 -19.91 -2.85 -16.80
CA HIS A 774 -18.86 -2.69 -15.80
C HIS A 774 -17.98 -1.48 -16.10
N ALA A 775 -18.23 -0.38 -15.38
CA ALA A 775 -17.49 0.86 -15.52
C ALA A 775 -15.97 0.73 -15.36
N THR A 776 -15.48 -0.19 -14.53
CA THR A 776 -14.03 -0.43 -14.36
C THR A 776 -13.39 -1.04 -15.60
N LEU A 777 -14.13 -1.88 -16.33
CA LEU A 777 -13.67 -2.46 -17.58
C LEU A 777 -13.63 -1.40 -18.69
N GLN A 778 -14.70 -0.60 -18.82
CA GLN A 778 -14.73 0.54 -19.75
C GLN A 778 -13.61 1.55 -19.47
N THR A 779 -13.33 1.81 -18.19
CA THR A 779 -12.21 2.67 -17.76
C THR A 779 -10.87 2.14 -18.29
N SER A 780 -10.57 0.86 -18.09
CA SER A 780 -9.34 0.24 -18.56
C SER A 780 -9.26 0.19 -20.10
N ALA A 781 -10.39 0.00 -20.78
CA ALA A 781 -10.47 0.07 -22.23
C ALA A 781 -10.21 1.49 -22.78
N CYS A 782 -10.71 2.54 -22.11
CA CYS A 782 -10.37 3.94 -22.44
C CYS A 782 -8.88 4.22 -22.23
N ASP A 783 -8.32 3.75 -21.11
CA ASP A 783 -6.89 3.91 -20.82
C ASP A 783 -6.03 3.16 -21.86
N ALA A 784 -6.46 1.98 -22.32
CA ALA A 784 -5.85 1.27 -23.43
C ALA A 784 -5.88 2.07 -24.74
N LEU A 785 -7.01 2.68 -25.13
CA LEU A 785 -7.05 3.57 -26.31
C LEU A 785 -6.08 4.76 -26.17
N SER A 786 -5.92 5.31 -24.96
CA SER A 786 -4.95 6.39 -24.72
C SER A 786 -3.48 5.95 -24.88
N SER A 787 -3.23 4.65 -25.03
CA SER A 787 -1.90 4.06 -25.21
C SER A 787 -1.51 3.79 -26.67
N ILE A 788 -2.37 4.15 -27.64
CA ILE A 788 -2.04 4.06 -29.07
C ILE A 788 -0.91 5.04 -29.39
N LEU A 789 0.12 4.56 -30.09
CA LEU A 789 1.24 5.37 -30.57
C LEU A 789 0.74 6.37 -31.64
N PRO A 790 1.05 7.69 -31.55
CA PRO A 790 0.54 8.70 -32.49
C PRO A 790 0.83 8.38 -33.96
N GLU A 791 2.05 7.94 -34.27
CA GLU A 791 2.47 7.58 -35.62
C GLU A 791 1.71 6.35 -36.16
N ALA A 792 1.40 5.39 -35.28
CA ALA A 792 0.58 4.24 -35.64
C ALA A 792 -0.88 4.65 -35.84
N PHE A 793 -1.42 5.55 -35.00
CA PHE A 793 -2.77 6.07 -35.11
C PHE A 793 -2.99 6.77 -36.46
N SER A 794 -2.06 7.64 -36.89
CA SER A 794 -2.13 8.32 -38.18
C SER A 794 -2.13 7.37 -39.38
N SER A 795 -1.66 6.13 -39.19
CA SER A 795 -1.56 5.10 -40.23
C SER A 795 -2.71 4.07 -40.18
N LEU A 796 -3.62 4.17 -39.20
CA LEU A 796 -4.84 3.35 -39.15
C LEU A 796 -5.81 3.75 -40.28
N GLN A 797 -6.75 2.86 -40.61
CA GLN A 797 -7.81 3.18 -41.57
C GLN A 797 -8.70 4.32 -41.06
N ASN A 798 -9.23 5.15 -41.96
CA ASN A 798 -9.98 6.36 -41.58
C ASN A 798 -11.21 6.05 -40.71
N ASP A 799 -11.93 4.97 -41.01
CA ASP A 799 -13.06 4.49 -40.22
C ASP A 799 -12.64 4.08 -38.79
N GLN A 800 -11.46 3.47 -38.62
CA GLN A 800 -10.91 3.12 -37.32
C GLN A 800 -10.49 4.35 -36.49
N GLN A 801 -9.91 5.37 -37.14
CA GLN A 801 -9.58 6.64 -36.48
C GLN A 801 -10.87 7.35 -36.00
N ILE A 802 -11.88 7.44 -36.87
CA ILE A 802 -13.20 8.02 -36.56
C ILE A 802 -13.87 7.23 -35.44
N LEU A 803 -13.80 5.90 -35.45
CA LEU A 803 -14.33 5.04 -34.41
C LEU A 803 -13.74 5.39 -33.04
N CYS A 804 -12.40 5.48 -32.93
CA CYS A 804 -11.74 5.81 -31.67
C CYS A 804 -12.20 7.18 -31.13
N VAL A 805 -12.21 8.20 -31.98
CA VAL A 805 -12.63 9.57 -31.62
C VAL A 805 -14.09 9.58 -31.16
N THR A 806 -14.98 8.97 -31.94
CA THR A 806 -16.42 8.92 -31.67
C THR A 806 -16.73 8.20 -30.36
N LEU A 807 -16.06 7.07 -30.09
CA LEU A 807 -16.21 6.33 -28.84
C LEU A 807 -15.79 7.19 -27.63
N LEU A 808 -14.62 7.85 -27.70
CA LEU A 808 -14.13 8.67 -26.60
C LEU A 808 -15.01 9.91 -26.33
N LEU A 809 -15.49 10.58 -27.39
CA LEU A 809 -16.44 11.69 -27.27
C LEU A 809 -17.75 11.22 -26.63
N GLY A 810 -18.33 10.11 -27.12
CA GLY A 810 -19.56 9.54 -26.59
C GLY A 810 -19.45 9.14 -25.10
N LEU A 811 -18.33 8.53 -24.72
CA LEU A 811 -18.10 8.07 -23.33
C LEU A 811 -17.94 9.21 -22.33
N ASN A 812 -17.64 10.42 -22.78
CA ASN A 812 -17.62 11.59 -21.89
C ASN A 812 -19.02 12.00 -21.42
N HIS A 813 -20.08 11.48 -22.05
CA HIS A 813 -21.46 11.61 -21.59
C HIS A 813 -21.90 10.49 -20.64
N SER A 814 -21.01 9.55 -20.28
CA SER A 814 -21.31 8.49 -19.32
C SER A 814 -21.76 9.05 -17.96
N GLU A 815 -22.74 8.41 -17.34
CA GLU A 815 -23.15 8.71 -15.96
C GLU A 815 -22.07 8.30 -14.95
N ASN A 816 -21.19 7.36 -15.30
CA ASN A 816 -20.15 6.89 -14.40
C ASN A 816 -18.93 7.83 -14.40
N PRO A 817 -18.56 8.43 -13.25
CA PRO A 817 -17.44 9.37 -13.19
C PRO A 817 -16.07 8.76 -13.52
N LEU A 818 -15.88 7.44 -13.35
CA LEU A 818 -14.60 6.79 -13.67
C LEU A 818 -14.40 6.70 -15.18
N VAL A 819 -15.43 6.26 -15.91
CA VAL A 819 -15.43 6.16 -17.36
C VAL A 819 -15.26 7.55 -17.98
N LYS A 820 -16.03 8.52 -17.50
CA LYS A 820 -15.94 9.92 -17.93
C LYS A 820 -14.53 10.49 -17.74
N ALA A 821 -13.91 10.25 -16.58
CA ALA A 821 -12.56 10.71 -16.28
C ALA A 821 -11.48 10.07 -17.18
N ALA A 822 -11.63 8.79 -17.55
CA ALA A 822 -10.72 8.11 -18.47
C ALA A 822 -10.92 8.59 -19.92
N ALA A 823 -12.17 8.77 -20.36
CA ALA A 823 -12.50 9.26 -21.70
C ALA A 823 -11.97 10.69 -21.94
N VAL A 824 -12.24 11.63 -21.03
CA VAL A 824 -11.74 13.02 -21.16
C VAL A 824 -10.21 13.07 -21.12
N ARG A 825 -9.57 12.17 -20.37
CA ARG A 825 -8.10 12.03 -20.35
C ARG A 825 -7.58 11.53 -21.69
N ALA A 826 -8.19 10.51 -22.27
CA ALA A 826 -7.79 9.94 -23.55
C ALA A 826 -7.93 10.98 -24.69
N LEU A 827 -9.01 11.76 -24.71
CA LEU A 827 -9.15 12.91 -25.63
C LEU A 827 -8.01 13.93 -25.45
N GLY A 828 -7.65 14.22 -24.19
CA GLY A 828 -6.50 15.09 -23.88
C GLY A 828 -5.13 14.51 -24.27
N VAL A 829 -5.03 13.21 -24.59
CA VAL A 829 -3.85 12.61 -25.22
C VAL A 829 -3.95 12.73 -26.73
N TYR A 830 -5.11 12.45 -27.32
CA TYR A 830 -5.33 12.49 -28.78
C TYR A 830 -5.16 13.91 -29.36
N ILE A 831 -5.41 14.95 -28.56
CA ILE A 831 -5.15 16.35 -28.94
C ILE A 831 -3.67 16.65 -29.23
N LEU A 832 -2.75 15.76 -28.82
CA LEU A 832 -1.33 15.86 -29.08
C LEU A 832 -0.91 15.10 -30.35
N PHE A 833 -1.83 14.40 -31.03
CA PHE A 833 -1.51 13.64 -32.23
C PHE A 833 -1.45 14.59 -33.42
N SER A 834 -0.35 14.55 -34.19
CA SER A 834 -0.12 15.45 -35.32
C SER A 834 -1.24 15.43 -36.37
N CYS A 835 -1.82 14.27 -36.64
CA CYS A 835 -2.91 14.10 -37.60
C CYS A 835 -4.27 14.63 -37.11
N LEU A 836 -4.44 14.84 -35.79
CA LEU A 836 -5.70 15.31 -35.20
C LEU A 836 -5.59 16.76 -34.72
N GLN A 837 -4.43 17.18 -34.25
CA GLN A 837 -4.27 18.51 -33.66
C GLN A 837 -4.50 19.65 -34.66
N GLN A 838 -4.35 19.39 -35.96
CA GLN A 838 -4.59 20.38 -37.02
C GLN A 838 -6.06 20.41 -37.48
N ASP A 839 -6.87 19.43 -37.10
CA ASP A 839 -8.31 19.41 -37.39
C ASP A 839 -9.05 20.31 -36.38
N VAL A 840 -9.40 21.52 -36.82
CA VAL A 840 -10.09 22.53 -36.01
C VAL A 840 -11.41 22.00 -35.45
N MET A 841 -12.14 21.16 -36.20
CA MET A 841 -13.42 20.60 -35.75
C MET A 841 -13.20 19.62 -34.59
N PHE A 842 -12.24 18.71 -34.73
CA PHE A 842 -11.88 17.80 -33.64
C PHE A 842 -11.38 18.55 -32.39
N VAL A 843 -10.54 19.57 -32.56
CA VAL A 843 -10.05 20.40 -31.45
C VAL A 843 -11.22 21.11 -30.76
N ALA A 844 -12.17 21.66 -31.53
CA ALA A 844 -13.33 22.35 -31.01
C ALA A 844 -14.30 21.43 -30.26
N ASP A 845 -14.60 20.25 -30.81
CA ASP A 845 -15.44 19.23 -30.17
C ASP A 845 -14.78 18.75 -28.87
N THR A 846 -13.49 18.45 -28.92
CA THR A 846 -12.71 18.06 -27.74
C THR A 846 -12.72 19.15 -26.68
N ALA A 847 -12.54 20.43 -27.06
CA ALA A 847 -12.62 21.55 -26.14
C ALA A 847 -14.00 21.61 -25.46
N ASN A 848 -15.10 21.61 -26.23
CA ASN A 848 -16.45 21.63 -25.66
C ASN A 848 -16.68 20.47 -24.68
N THR A 849 -16.17 19.28 -25.01
CA THR A 849 -16.33 18.11 -24.16
C THR A 849 -15.53 18.26 -22.86
N ILE A 850 -14.28 18.75 -22.94
CA ILE A 850 -13.46 19.06 -21.76
C ILE A 850 -14.12 20.12 -20.87
N LEU A 851 -14.67 21.19 -21.47
CA LEU A 851 -15.33 22.26 -20.73
C LEU A 851 -16.55 21.74 -19.96
N ASN A 852 -17.36 20.87 -20.57
CA ASN A 852 -18.47 20.22 -19.88
C ASN A 852 -17.97 19.37 -18.69
N SER A 853 -16.87 18.62 -18.86
CA SER A 853 -16.28 17.80 -17.79
C SER A 853 -15.67 18.63 -16.64
N LEU A 854 -15.28 19.89 -16.87
CA LEU A 854 -14.78 20.79 -15.81
C LEU A 854 -15.84 21.18 -14.80
N HIS A 855 -17.12 21.07 -15.16
CA HIS A 855 -18.25 21.34 -14.26
C HIS A 855 -18.83 20.07 -13.60
N ASP A 856 -18.16 18.92 -13.76
CA ASP A 856 -18.64 17.65 -13.20
C ASP A 856 -18.59 17.63 -11.66
N LYS A 857 -19.51 16.89 -11.02
CA LYS A 857 -19.57 16.74 -9.55
C LYS A 857 -18.33 16.06 -8.98
N SER A 858 -17.71 15.15 -9.74
CA SER A 858 -16.54 14.39 -9.34
C SER A 858 -15.24 15.18 -9.48
N LEU A 859 -14.51 15.34 -8.37
CA LEU A 859 -13.17 15.94 -8.38
C LEU A 859 -12.19 15.22 -9.31
N ASN A 860 -12.32 13.89 -9.47
CA ASN A 860 -11.45 13.13 -10.36
C ASN A 860 -11.69 13.48 -11.83
N VAL A 861 -12.95 13.62 -12.24
CA VAL A 861 -13.32 14.05 -13.60
C VAL A 861 -12.77 15.46 -13.86
N ARG A 862 -13.06 16.41 -12.97
CA ARG A 862 -12.56 17.79 -13.11
C ARG A 862 -11.04 17.87 -13.18
N ALA A 863 -10.33 17.06 -12.39
CA ALA A 863 -8.87 17.02 -12.41
C ALA A 863 -8.32 16.48 -13.74
N LYS A 864 -8.95 15.46 -14.34
CA LYS A 864 -8.57 14.95 -15.66
C LYS A 864 -8.94 15.93 -16.78
N ALA A 865 -10.11 16.54 -16.70
CA ALA A 865 -10.55 17.58 -17.63
C ALA A 865 -9.60 18.79 -17.63
N ALA A 866 -9.20 19.29 -16.45
CA ALA A 866 -8.25 20.40 -16.36
C ALA A 866 -6.87 20.03 -16.92
N TRP A 867 -6.42 18.79 -16.70
CA TRP A 867 -5.18 18.29 -17.33
C TRP A 867 -5.30 18.28 -18.86
N SER A 868 -6.40 17.75 -19.39
CA SER A 868 -6.68 17.73 -20.83
C SER A 868 -6.81 19.13 -21.42
N LEU A 869 -7.44 20.07 -20.70
CA LEU A 869 -7.55 21.47 -21.13
C LEU A 869 -6.17 22.11 -21.27
N GLY A 870 -5.29 21.87 -20.29
CA GLY A 870 -3.93 22.35 -20.38
C GLY A 870 -3.21 21.83 -21.63
N ASN A 871 -3.29 20.52 -21.92
CA ASN A 871 -2.70 19.95 -23.13
C ASN A 871 -3.28 20.58 -24.40
N LEU A 872 -4.61 20.72 -24.47
CA LEU A 872 -5.28 21.36 -25.59
C LEU A 872 -4.76 22.78 -25.81
N THR A 873 -4.59 23.57 -24.74
CA THR A 873 -4.07 24.93 -24.88
C THR A 873 -2.58 25.00 -25.24
N ASP A 874 -1.76 24.01 -24.84
CA ASP A 874 -0.38 23.90 -25.36
C ASP A 874 -0.41 23.64 -26.87
N THR A 875 -1.27 22.71 -27.31
CA THR A 875 -1.47 22.40 -28.72
C THR A 875 -1.89 23.63 -29.53
N LEU A 876 -2.79 24.46 -29.01
CA LEU A 876 -3.18 25.71 -29.68
C LEU A 876 -1.98 26.65 -29.91
N ILE A 877 -1.08 26.77 -28.94
CA ILE A 877 0.14 27.58 -29.09
C ILE A 877 1.08 26.98 -30.12
N ILE A 878 1.33 25.66 -30.06
CA ILE A 878 2.18 24.96 -31.03
C ILE A 878 1.63 25.10 -32.45
N ASN A 879 0.32 24.94 -32.64
CA ASN A 879 -0.32 25.09 -33.94
C ASN A 879 -0.22 26.52 -34.47
N ARG A 880 -0.38 27.53 -33.61
CA ARG A 880 -0.17 28.93 -33.99
C ARG A 880 1.28 29.18 -34.45
N GLU A 881 2.26 28.61 -33.74
CA GLU A 881 3.69 28.77 -34.08
C GLU A 881 4.06 28.05 -35.38
N THR A 882 3.43 26.91 -35.67
CA THR A 882 3.76 26.06 -36.83
C THR A 882 2.93 26.35 -38.08
N MET A 883 1.63 26.59 -37.94
CA MET A 883 0.67 26.82 -39.02
C MET A 883 0.44 28.31 -39.30
N GLY A 884 0.92 29.19 -38.42
CA GLY A 884 0.76 30.63 -38.56
C GLY A 884 -0.63 31.13 -38.16
N GLN A 885 -0.99 32.31 -38.67
CA GLN A 885 -2.16 33.07 -38.22
C GLN A 885 -3.50 32.53 -38.75
N SER A 886 -3.49 31.74 -39.83
CA SER A 886 -4.69 31.12 -40.42
C SER A 886 -5.41 30.18 -39.46
N PHE A 887 -4.68 29.30 -38.74
CA PHE A 887 -5.27 28.42 -37.74
C PHE A 887 -5.95 29.19 -36.60
N GLN A 888 -5.36 30.32 -36.21
CA GLN A 888 -5.88 31.16 -35.14
C GLN A 888 -7.19 31.87 -35.54
N GLU A 889 -7.34 32.23 -36.82
CA GLU A 889 -8.54 32.86 -37.38
C GLU A 889 -9.70 31.88 -37.60
N GLU A 890 -9.41 30.61 -37.84
CA GLU A 890 -10.43 29.56 -38.00
C GLU A 890 -11.03 29.09 -36.65
N PHE A 891 -10.37 29.40 -35.53
CA PHE A 891 -10.82 28.98 -34.22
C PHE A 891 -11.93 29.88 -33.67
N SER A 892 -13.00 29.30 -33.14
CA SER A 892 -14.18 30.05 -32.69
C SER A 892 -13.90 30.99 -31.50
N ASP A 893 -14.14 32.30 -31.68
CA ASP A 893 -14.09 33.32 -30.62
C ASP A 893 -14.97 32.96 -29.42
N LEU A 894 -16.17 32.43 -29.66
CA LEU A 894 -17.11 32.07 -28.59
C LEU A 894 -16.55 30.91 -27.76
N LEU A 895 -15.93 29.92 -28.40
CA LEU A 895 -15.30 28.80 -27.72
C LEU A 895 -14.08 29.29 -26.93
N LEU A 896 -13.26 30.16 -27.51
CA LEU A 896 -12.10 30.75 -26.85
C LEU A 896 -12.50 31.53 -25.58
N LEU A 897 -13.58 32.30 -25.65
CA LEU A 897 -14.14 33.01 -24.49
C LEU A 897 -14.61 32.01 -23.41
N LYS A 898 -15.34 30.96 -23.80
CA LYS A 898 -15.80 29.91 -22.87
C LYS A 898 -14.62 29.18 -22.21
N MET A 899 -13.56 28.91 -22.96
CA MET A 899 -12.34 28.29 -22.43
C MET A 899 -11.69 29.17 -21.37
N LEU A 900 -11.56 30.47 -21.65
CA LEU A 900 -11.00 31.45 -20.70
C LEU A 900 -11.83 31.49 -19.41
N GLN A 901 -13.15 31.64 -19.51
CA GLN A 901 -14.06 31.68 -18.37
C GLN A 901 -14.04 30.39 -17.54
N SER A 902 -14.08 29.22 -18.21
CA SER A 902 -14.09 27.93 -17.54
C SER A 902 -12.76 27.63 -16.84
N ALA A 903 -11.64 28.00 -17.45
CA ALA A 903 -10.32 27.89 -16.83
C ALA A 903 -10.19 28.83 -15.62
N THR A 904 -10.77 30.03 -15.69
CA THR A 904 -10.80 30.97 -14.57
C THR A 904 -11.58 30.41 -13.40
N GLU A 905 -12.74 29.81 -13.65
CA GLU A 905 -13.51 29.17 -12.58
C GLU A 905 -12.80 27.92 -12.02
N ALA A 906 -12.23 27.07 -12.88
CA ALA A 906 -11.48 25.89 -12.46
C ALA A 906 -10.20 26.23 -11.66
N SER A 907 -9.66 27.44 -11.81
CA SER A 907 -8.53 27.94 -11.01
C SER A 907 -8.89 28.23 -9.55
N LYS A 908 -10.18 28.29 -9.22
CA LYS A 908 -10.68 28.50 -7.85
C LYS A 908 -10.95 27.16 -7.13
N ASP A 909 -10.84 26.03 -7.82
CA ASP A 909 -11.04 24.68 -7.25
C ASP A 909 -9.78 24.21 -6.49
N ARG A 910 -9.77 22.94 -6.03
CA ARG A 910 -8.67 22.31 -5.32
C ARG A 910 -7.41 22.22 -6.18
N ASP A 911 -6.25 22.21 -5.52
CA ASP A 911 -4.90 22.22 -6.12
C ASP A 911 -4.66 21.30 -7.32
N LYS A 912 -5.26 20.10 -7.34
CA LYS A 912 -5.13 19.17 -8.47
C LYS A 912 -5.74 19.73 -9.76
N VAL A 913 -6.90 20.37 -9.67
CA VAL A 913 -7.60 21.03 -10.78
C VAL A 913 -6.92 22.36 -11.07
N LYS A 914 -6.78 23.19 -10.03
CA LYS A 914 -6.19 24.53 -10.08
C LYS A 914 -4.84 24.56 -10.79
N SER A 915 -3.95 23.60 -10.50
CA SER A 915 -2.61 23.57 -11.11
C SER A 915 -2.64 23.49 -12.65
N ASN A 916 -3.58 22.74 -13.25
CA ASN A 916 -3.66 22.66 -14.70
C ASN A 916 -4.51 23.78 -15.30
N ALA A 917 -5.53 24.26 -14.56
CA ALA A 917 -6.35 25.39 -14.99
C ALA A 917 -5.55 26.68 -15.16
N VAL A 918 -4.65 27.01 -14.22
CA VAL A 918 -3.79 28.21 -14.34
C VAL A 918 -2.84 28.13 -15.54
N ARG A 919 -2.36 26.92 -15.88
CA ARG A 919 -1.54 26.70 -17.08
C ARG A 919 -2.34 26.98 -18.36
N ALA A 920 -3.57 26.46 -18.42
CA ALA A 920 -4.49 26.73 -19.52
C ALA A 920 -4.78 28.23 -19.68
N LEU A 921 -5.00 28.96 -18.58
CA LEU A 921 -5.21 30.41 -18.60
C LEU A 921 -4.07 31.16 -19.28
N GLY A 922 -2.82 30.89 -18.88
CA GLY A 922 -1.66 31.55 -19.48
C GLY A 922 -1.54 31.32 -20.98
N ASN A 923 -1.81 30.09 -21.43
CA ASN A 923 -1.78 29.75 -22.85
C ASN A 923 -2.93 30.40 -23.63
N VAL A 924 -4.16 30.38 -23.11
CA VAL A 924 -5.30 31.04 -23.78
C VAL A 924 -5.06 32.54 -23.89
N LEU A 925 -4.59 33.19 -22.82
CA LEU A 925 -4.23 34.61 -22.85
C LEU A 925 -3.09 34.90 -23.84
N HIS A 926 -2.13 34.00 -23.99
CA HIS A 926 -1.09 34.11 -25.01
C HIS A 926 -1.65 34.00 -26.44
N PHE A 927 -2.68 33.17 -26.63
CA PHE A 927 -3.35 32.92 -27.91
C PHE A 927 -4.38 34.01 -28.30
N LEU A 928 -4.66 35.03 -27.47
CA LEU A 928 -5.58 36.09 -27.86
C LEU A 928 -5.00 37.02 -28.94
N GLN A 929 -5.88 37.58 -29.78
CA GLN A 929 -5.57 38.50 -30.88
C GLN A 929 -6.06 39.91 -30.56
N PRO A 930 -5.57 40.97 -31.24
CA PRO A 930 -6.00 42.35 -31.02
C PRO A 930 -7.53 42.56 -31.10
N CYS A 931 -8.21 41.85 -32.00
CA CYS A 931 -9.68 41.89 -32.10
C CYS A 931 -10.37 41.40 -30.82
N HIS A 932 -9.83 40.37 -30.16
CA HIS A 932 -10.32 39.88 -28.88
C HIS A 932 -10.10 40.90 -27.77
N ILE A 933 -8.94 41.56 -27.73
CA ILE A 933 -8.63 42.59 -26.71
C ILE A 933 -9.55 43.81 -26.85
N ALA A 934 -9.91 44.18 -28.09
CA ALA A 934 -10.84 45.26 -28.38
C ALA A 934 -12.30 44.91 -28.01
N ASN A 935 -12.65 43.62 -27.95
CA ASN A 935 -14.01 43.16 -27.65
C ASN A 935 -14.34 43.28 -26.15
N PRO A 936 -15.40 44.03 -25.77
CA PRO A 936 -15.77 44.22 -24.36
C PRO A 936 -16.02 42.91 -23.59
N ARG A 937 -16.58 41.89 -24.24
CA ARG A 937 -16.88 40.59 -23.58
C ARG A 937 -15.60 39.85 -23.16
N PHE A 938 -14.53 39.99 -23.94
CA PHE A 938 -13.24 39.40 -23.60
C PHE A 938 -12.50 40.23 -22.55
N ARG A 939 -12.66 41.55 -22.55
CA ARG A 939 -11.98 42.44 -21.60
C ARG A 939 -12.23 42.04 -20.15
N GLU A 940 -13.49 41.87 -19.75
CA GLU A 940 -13.85 41.44 -18.39
C GLU A 940 -13.24 40.06 -18.07
N ALA A 941 -13.39 39.09 -18.98
CA ALA A 941 -12.85 37.75 -18.79
C ALA A 941 -11.31 37.73 -18.69
N ILE A 942 -10.60 38.59 -19.43
CA ILE A 942 -9.14 38.73 -19.38
C ILE A 942 -8.72 39.26 -18.00
N GLU A 943 -9.37 40.31 -17.50
CA GLU A 943 -9.04 40.90 -16.20
C GLU A 943 -9.27 39.91 -15.06
N GLU A 944 -10.40 39.19 -15.06
CA GLU A 944 -10.69 38.14 -14.08
C GLU A 944 -9.65 37.01 -14.13
N SER A 945 -9.25 36.60 -15.34
CA SER A 945 -8.23 35.56 -15.55
C SER A 945 -6.87 35.96 -15.01
N LEU A 946 -6.47 37.22 -15.23
CA LEU A 946 -5.22 37.77 -14.72
C LEU A 946 -5.25 37.86 -13.20
N GLN A 947 -6.38 38.27 -12.61
CA GLN A 947 -6.53 38.30 -11.15
C GLN A 947 -6.46 36.89 -10.54
N ALA A 948 -7.01 35.89 -11.22
CA ALA A 948 -6.90 34.49 -10.82
C ALA A 948 -5.45 33.97 -10.88
N LEU A 949 -4.65 34.40 -11.88
CA LEU A 949 -3.23 34.08 -11.96
C LEU A 949 -2.42 34.76 -10.84
N ILE A 950 -2.63 36.06 -10.61
CA ILE A 950 -1.97 36.82 -9.54
C ILE A 950 -2.22 36.18 -8.19
N SER A 951 -3.51 35.94 -7.86
CA SER A 951 -3.88 35.30 -6.60
C SER A 951 -3.30 33.89 -6.48
N SER A 952 -3.12 33.15 -7.58
CA SER A 952 -2.50 31.82 -7.56
C SER A 952 -0.99 31.87 -7.29
N VAL A 953 -0.29 32.90 -7.74
CA VAL A 953 1.13 33.15 -7.41
C VAL A 953 1.30 33.48 -5.93
N GLU A 954 0.42 34.30 -5.38
CA GLU A 954 0.51 34.79 -3.99
C GLU A 954 -0.07 33.80 -2.95
N SER A 955 -1.06 32.98 -3.34
CA SER A 955 -1.77 32.05 -2.44
C SER A 955 -0.87 31.01 -1.81
N GLU A 956 -1.19 30.47 -0.63
CA GLU A 956 -0.51 29.33 0.02
C GLU A 956 -0.76 27.96 -0.66
N ALA A 957 -1.18 27.95 -1.94
CA ALA A 957 -1.37 26.73 -2.70
C ALA A 957 -0.06 25.92 -2.84
N THR A 958 -0.19 24.65 -3.21
CA THR A 958 0.96 23.77 -3.49
C THR A 958 1.97 24.43 -4.43
N MET A 959 3.25 24.13 -4.24
CA MET A 959 4.33 24.69 -5.06
C MET A 959 4.14 24.43 -6.57
N LYS A 960 3.44 23.34 -6.93
CA LYS A 960 3.05 23.06 -8.33
C LYS A 960 2.09 24.11 -8.91
N VAL A 961 1.10 24.56 -8.13
CA VAL A 961 0.18 25.62 -8.56
C VAL A 961 0.94 26.92 -8.78
N ARG A 962 1.76 27.32 -7.81
CA ARG A 962 2.59 28.55 -7.91
C ARG A 962 3.55 28.49 -9.09
N TRP A 963 4.21 27.34 -9.30
CA TRP A 963 5.10 27.12 -10.45
C TRP A 963 4.35 27.28 -11.78
N ASN A 964 3.18 26.65 -11.93
CA ASN A 964 2.37 26.75 -13.14
C ASN A 964 1.81 28.17 -13.34
N ALA A 965 1.47 28.89 -12.26
CA ALA A 965 1.00 30.28 -12.35
C ALA A 965 2.11 31.25 -12.78
N CYS A 966 3.34 31.09 -12.27
CA CYS A 966 4.50 31.85 -12.75
C CYS A 966 4.80 31.56 -14.23
N TYR A 967 4.75 30.28 -14.62
CA TYR A 967 4.89 29.88 -16.02
C TYR A 967 3.81 30.51 -16.91
N ALA A 968 2.54 30.47 -16.46
CA ALA A 968 1.40 31.04 -17.18
C ALA A 968 1.54 32.55 -17.39
N LEU A 969 1.96 33.31 -16.36
CA LEU A 969 2.24 34.74 -16.49
C LEU A 969 3.38 35.04 -17.48
N GLY A 970 4.36 34.15 -17.55
CA GLY A 970 5.38 34.23 -18.60
C GLY A 970 4.78 34.15 -20.00
N ASN A 971 3.84 33.23 -20.23
CA ASN A 971 3.15 33.13 -21.52
C ASN A 971 2.24 34.34 -21.81
N VAL A 972 1.59 34.91 -20.78
CA VAL A 972 0.85 36.17 -20.89
C VAL A 972 1.76 37.28 -21.43
N PHE A 973 2.97 37.41 -20.90
CA PHE A 973 3.93 38.43 -21.35
C PHE A 973 4.45 38.25 -22.77
N ARG A 974 4.27 37.09 -23.38
CA ARG A 974 4.61 36.85 -24.79
C ARG A 974 3.55 37.38 -25.75
N ASN A 975 2.38 37.81 -25.27
CA ASN A 975 1.33 38.35 -26.14
C ASN A 975 1.53 39.86 -26.38
N PRO A 976 1.90 40.30 -27.60
CA PRO A 976 2.07 41.71 -27.91
C PRO A 976 0.75 42.49 -27.96
N ALA A 977 -0.40 41.82 -28.05
CA ALA A 977 -1.71 42.47 -28.08
C ALA A 977 -2.18 42.95 -26.71
N LEU A 978 -1.58 42.45 -25.61
CA LEU A 978 -1.93 42.87 -24.27
C LEU A 978 -1.26 44.21 -23.92
N PRO A 979 -1.97 45.13 -23.24
CA PRO A 979 -1.47 46.46 -22.86
C PRO A 979 -0.48 46.40 -21.69
N LEU A 980 0.62 45.68 -21.86
CA LEU A 980 1.68 45.54 -20.86
C LEU A 980 2.31 46.90 -20.57
N GLY A 981 2.37 47.25 -19.28
CA GLY A 981 2.97 48.49 -18.78
C GLY A 981 1.99 49.66 -18.68
N GLU A 982 0.83 49.56 -19.35
CA GLU A 982 -0.24 50.56 -19.32
C GLU A 982 -1.42 50.14 -18.43
N ALA A 983 -1.78 48.85 -18.45
CA ALA A 983 -2.94 48.38 -17.70
C ALA A 983 -2.70 48.25 -16.19
N PRO A 984 -3.70 48.56 -15.33
CA PRO A 984 -3.56 48.57 -13.87
C PRO A 984 -3.11 47.23 -13.26
N TRP A 985 -3.53 46.11 -13.85
CA TRP A 985 -3.15 44.77 -13.38
C TRP A 985 -1.66 44.46 -13.62
N THR A 986 -0.98 45.16 -14.53
CA THR A 986 0.43 44.88 -14.84
C THR A 986 1.34 45.10 -13.62
N THR A 987 1.12 46.19 -12.88
CA THR A 987 1.83 46.51 -11.63
C THR A 987 1.65 45.39 -10.60
N GLN A 988 0.44 44.84 -10.48
CA GLN A 988 0.14 43.76 -9.53
C GLN A 988 0.87 42.47 -9.91
N VAL A 989 0.88 42.10 -11.20
CA VAL A 989 1.61 40.93 -11.70
C VAL A 989 3.10 41.04 -11.39
N TYR A 990 3.73 42.18 -11.71
CA TYR A 990 5.16 42.37 -11.44
C TYR A 990 5.49 42.36 -9.95
N SER A 991 4.62 42.93 -9.11
CA SER A 991 4.75 42.88 -7.65
C SER A 991 4.71 41.43 -7.14
N ALA A 992 3.73 40.64 -7.58
CA ALA A 992 3.58 39.24 -7.19
C ALA A 992 4.80 38.38 -7.59
N LEU A 993 5.25 38.48 -8.85
CA LEU A 993 6.44 37.78 -9.33
C LEU A 993 7.72 38.22 -8.60
N SER A 994 7.85 39.53 -8.32
CA SER A 994 8.97 40.08 -7.57
C SER A 994 8.98 39.59 -6.12
N SER A 995 7.83 39.43 -5.49
CA SER A 995 7.70 38.86 -4.14
C SER A 995 8.14 37.39 -4.11
N VAL A 996 7.66 36.58 -5.06
CA VAL A 996 7.94 35.14 -5.13
C VAL A 996 9.39 34.85 -5.46
N VAL A 997 10.02 35.56 -6.40
CA VAL A 997 11.44 35.35 -6.74
C VAL A 997 12.37 35.65 -5.56
N LYS A 998 11.98 36.59 -4.68
CA LYS A 998 12.74 36.98 -3.47
C LYS A 998 12.62 35.99 -2.31
N SER A 999 11.43 35.43 -2.09
CA SER A 999 11.06 34.87 -0.78
C SER A 999 10.53 33.43 -0.80
N CYS A 1000 10.20 32.87 -1.97
CA CYS A 1000 9.64 31.54 -2.03
C CYS A 1000 10.67 30.47 -1.62
N LYS A 1001 10.30 29.54 -0.75
CA LYS A 1001 11.20 28.46 -0.30
C LYS A 1001 11.58 27.48 -1.43
N ASN A 1002 10.76 27.36 -2.47
CA ASN A 1002 11.00 26.42 -3.56
C ASN A 1002 11.76 27.09 -4.72
N PHE A 1003 12.95 26.59 -5.05
CA PHE A 1003 13.82 27.18 -6.05
C PHE A 1003 13.27 27.05 -7.46
N LYS A 1004 12.52 25.99 -7.79
CA LYS A 1004 11.87 25.87 -9.10
C LYS A 1004 10.84 26.97 -9.34
N VAL A 1005 10.07 27.33 -8.32
CA VAL A 1005 9.09 28.43 -8.41
C VAL A 1005 9.83 29.75 -8.63
N ARG A 1006 10.91 30.01 -7.88
CA ARG A 1006 11.76 31.20 -8.07
C ARG A 1006 12.35 31.29 -9.48
N ILE A 1007 12.85 30.17 -10.02
CA ILE A 1007 13.36 30.07 -11.39
C ILE A 1007 12.30 30.51 -12.40
N LYS A 1008 11.09 29.94 -12.33
CA LYS A 1008 10.01 30.32 -13.26
C LYS A 1008 9.55 31.76 -13.10
N SER A 1009 9.56 32.29 -11.88
CA SER A 1009 9.28 33.70 -11.62
C SER A 1009 10.32 34.62 -12.25
N ALA A 1010 11.61 34.32 -12.08
CA ALA A 1010 12.71 35.06 -12.72
C ALA A 1010 12.64 34.99 -14.24
N MET A 1011 12.33 33.81 -14.80
CA MET A 1011 12.14 33.62 -16.23
C MET A 1011 10.96 34.44 -16.78
N ALA A 1012 9.84 34.52 -16.05
CA ALA A 1012 8.70 35.34 -16.45
C ALA A 1012 9.07 36.84 -16.49
N LEU A 1013 9.83 37.33 -15.50
CA LEU A 1013 10.28 38.71 -15.43
C LEU A 1013 11.22 39.11 -16.59
N SER A 1014 11.84 38.15 -17.28
CA SER A 1014 12.76 38.39 -18.40
C SER A 1014 12.14 38.15 -19.78
N ILE A 1015 10.82 38.09 -19.90
CA ILE A 1015 10.13 37.85 -21.18
C ILE A 1015 9.82 39.14 -21.97
N PRO A 1016 9.27 40.22 -21.36
CA PRO A 1016 8.95 41.42 -22.12
C PRO A 1016 10.18 41.99 -22.83
N SER A 1017 10.08 42.17 -24.15
CA SER A 1017 11.23 42.55 -25.01
C SER A 1017 11.41 44.07 -25.16
N ARG A 1018 10.50 44.87 -24.59
CA ARG A 1018 10.51 46.33 -24.69
C ARG A 1018 10.43 46.96 -23.31
N ARG A 1019 11.15 48.06 -23.11
CA ARG A 1019 11.18 48.79 -21.84
C ARG A 1019 9.81 49.30 -21.40
N GLU A 1020 8.97 49.72 -22.34
CA GLU A 1020 7.63 50.24 -22.06
C GLU A 1020 6.73 49.19 -21.36
N CYS A 1021 6.91 47.91 -21.69
CA CYS A 1021 6.10 46.81 -21.15
C CYS A 1021 6.27 46.57 -19.64
N TYR A 1022 7.32 47.15 -19.04
CA TYR A 1022 7.56 47.10 -17.60
C TYR A 1022 6.91 48.27 -16.83
N GLY A 1023 6.30 49.22 -17.52
CA GLY A 1023 5.65 50.38 -16.92
C GLY A 1023 6.64 51.45 -16.44
N SER A 1024 6.32 52.09 -15.33
CA SER A 1024 7.07 53.24 -14.79
C SER A 1024 8.52 52.89 -14.42
N THR A 1025 9.38 53.91 -14.35
CA THR A 1025 10.76 53.81 -13.80
C THR A 1025 10.79 53.16 -12.43
N GLN A 1026 9.83 53.51 -11.55
CA GLN A 1026 9.73 52.92 -10.22
C GLN A 1026 9.47 51.40 -10.28
N GLN A 1027 8.51 50.97 -11.10
CA GLN A 1027 8.18 49.54 -11.23
C GLN A 1027 9.36 48.74 -11.80
N PHE A 1028 10.03 49.26 -12.82
CA PHE A 1028 11.21 48.64 -13.42
C PHE A 1028 12.35 48.48 -12.42
N CYS A 1029 12.65 49.55 -11.66
CA CYS A 1029 13.68 49.51 -10.62
C CYS A 1029 13.33 48.55 -9.47
N GLN A 1030 12.05 48.42 -9.10
CA GLN A 1030 11.62 47.44 -8.10
C GLN A 1030 11.87 45.99 -8.55
N ILE A 1031 11.64 45.68 -9.83
CA ILE A 1031 11.92 44.35 -10.40
C ILE A 1031 13.43 44.09 -10.37
N TRP A 1032 14.23 45.08 -10.79
CA TRP A 1032 15.69 45.04 -10.72
C TRP A 1032 16.18 44.72 -9.30
N SER A 1033 15.80 45.52 -8.31
CA SER A 1033 16.20 45.32 -6.91
C SER A 1033 15.71 43.97 -6.38
N ALA A 1034 14.53 43.50 -6.79
CA ALA A 1034 14.03 42.19 -6.38
C ALA A 1034 14.88 41.02 -6.90
N LEU A 1035 15.34 41.09 -8.15
CA LEU A 1035 16.24 40.10 -8.73
C LEU A 1035 17.63 40.12 -8.07
N VAL A 1036 18.17 41.31 -7.74
CA VAL A 1036 19.44 41.41 -7.01
C VAL A 1036 19.33 40.78 -5.62
N VAL A 1037 18.27 41.08 -4.87
CA VAL A 1037 18.02 40.44 -3.57
C VAL A 1037 17.84 38.92 -3.70
N ALA A 1038 17.14 38.47 -4.74
CA ALA A 1038 16.97 37.05 -5.01
C ALA A 1038 18.32 36.36 -5.31
N LEU A 1039 19.23 37.04 -6.02
CA LEU A 1039 20.56 36.53 -6.32
C LEU A 1039 21.40 36.36 -5.05
N GLN A 1040 21.33 37.31 -4.11
CA GLN A 1040 22.00 37.21 -2.82
C GLN A 1040 21.49 36.02 -2.00
N LYS A 1041 20.17 35.85 -1.96
CA LYS A 1041 19.49 34.75 -1.24
C LYS A 1041 19.42 33.45 -2.05
N SER A 1042 20.27 33.26 -3.05
CA SER A 1042 20.24 32.06 -3.90
C SER A 1042 20.85 30.83 -3.23
N GLU A 1043 21.59 31.03 -2.14
CA GLU A 1043 22.20 29.97 -1.33
C GLU A 1043 21.47 29.72 0.01
N ASP A 1044 20.53 30.61 0.38
CA ASP A 1044 19.77 30.53 1.62
C ASP A 1044 18.64 29.49 1.51
N THR A 1045 18.92 28.23 1.86
CA THR A 1045 17.89 27.18 2.00
C THR A 1045 18.14 26.27 3.20
N GLU A 1046 17.07 25.98 3.94
CA GLU A 1046 17.06 24.98 5.02
C GLU A 1046 16.85 23.55 4.48
N ASP A 1047 16.33 23.41 3.26
CA ASP A 1047 16.10 22.12 2.61
C ASP A 1047 17.29 21.77 1.69
N PHE A 1048 18.08 20.77 2.12
CA PHE A 1048 19.23 20.26 1.38
C PHE A 1048 18.85 19.75 -0.03
N LEU A 1049 17.61 19.28 -0.24
CA LEU A 1049 17.15 18.78 -1.53
C LEU A 1049 16.94 19.90 -2.56
N GLU A 1050 16.73 21.14 -2.13
CA GLU A 1050 16.59 22.29 -3.03
C GLU A 1050 17.95 22.81 -3.49
N PHE A 1051 19.04 22.49 -2.78
CA PHE A 1051 20.39 22.98 -3.09
C PHE A 1051 20.84 22.61 -4.51
N LYS A 1052 20.39 21.47 -5.06
CA LYS A 1052 20.68 21.08 -6.44
C LYS A 1052 20.14 22.05 -7.50
N TYR A 1053 19.14 22.87 -7.17
CA TYR A 1053 18.57 23.88 -8.07
C TYR A 1053 19.18 25.27 -7.89
N SER A 1054 20.09 25.46 -6.93
CA SER A 1054 20.71 26.76 -6.62
C SER A 1054 21.49 27.32 -7.83
N ALA A 1055 22.24 26.47 -8.53
CA ALA A 1055 22.98 26.85 -9.72
C ALA A 1055 22.04 27.32 -10.84
N SER A 1056 21.00 26.55 -11.16
CA SER A 1056 20.00 26.92 -12.17
C SER A 1056 19.27 28.22 -11.83
N LEU A 1057 18.97 28.44 -10.54
CA LEU A 1057 18.37 29.69 -10.06
C LEU A 1057 19.28 30.90 -10.31
N ARG A 1058 20.57 30.80 -9.96
CA ARG A 1058 21.54 31.88 -10.21
C ARG A 1058 21.66 32.18 -11.69
N THR A 1059 21.80 31.15 -12.53
CA THR A 1059 21.86 31.30 -13.98
C THR A 1059 20.66 32.06 -14.52
N GLN A 1060 19.45 31.67 -14.12
CA GLN A 1060 18.22 32.32 -14.58
C GLN A 1060 18.09 33.78 -14.08
N ILE A 1061 18.49 34.06 -12.84
CA ILE A 1061 18.47 35.43 -12.30
C ILE A 1061 19.50 36.31 -13.03
N CYS A 1062 20.71 35.80 -13.29
CA CYS A 1062 21.72 36.51 -14.08
C CYS A 1062 21.21 36.84 -15.49
N GLN A 1063 20.56 35.87 -16.16
CA GLN A 1063 19.91 36.12 -17.45
C GLN A 1063 18.86 37.22 -17.36
N ALA A 1064 18.00 37.20 -16.34
CA ALA A 1064 16.98 38.22 -16.14
C ALA A 1064 17.57 39.61 -15.88
N LEU A 1065 18.64 39.72 -15.09
CA LEU A 1065 19.34 40.99 -14.85
C LEU A 1065 19.98 41.53 -16.13
N LEU A 1066 20.68 40.70 -16.90
CA LEU A 1066 21.29 41.13 -18.17
C LEU A 1066 20.23 41.55 -19.20
N HIS A 1067 19.09 40.84 -19.24
CA HIS A 1067 17.94 41.21 -20.07
C HIS A 1067 17.42 42.60 -19.70
N LEU A 1068 17.18 42.89 -18.42
CA LEU A 1068 16.73 44.22 -17.99
C LEU A 1068 17.75 45.32 -18.33
N LEU A 1069 19.05 45.05 -18.15
CA LEU A 1069 20.11 45.99 -18.53
C LEU A 1069 20.10 46.31 -20.03
N SER A 1070 19.82 45.32 -20.88
CA SER A 1070 19.70 45.53 -22.33
C SER A 1070 18.49 46.36 -22.76
N LEU A 1071 17.58 46.68 -21.83
CA LEU A 1071 16.38 47.49 -22.07
C LEU A 1071 16.35 48.80 -21.27
N ALA A 1072 17.29 49.03 -20.36
CA ALA A 1072 17.25 50.15 -19.42
C ALA A 1072 17.28 51.51 -20.15
N LYS A 1073 16.53 52.50 -19.65
CA LYS A 1073 16.56 53.90 -20.09
C LYS A 1073 17.43 54.74 -19.16
N SER A 1074 17.80 55.93 -19.61
CA SER A 1074 18.60 56.90 -18.83
C SER A 1074 18.00 57.22 -17.44
N THR A 1075 16.67 57.20 -17.32
CA THR A 1075 15.96 57.40 -16.04
C THR A 1075 16.13 56.26 -15.03
N ASP A 1076 16.45 55.04 -15.50
CA ASP A 1076 16.56 53.85 -14.65
C ASP A 1076 17.98 53.69 -14.09
N LEU A 1077 18.98 54.19 -14.82
CA LEU A 1077 20.40 54.01 -14.54
C LEU A 1077 20.87 54.48 -13.15
N PRO A 1078 20.38 55.59 -12.57
CA PRO A 1078 20.81 56.01 -11.23
C PRO A 1078 20.54 54.96 -10.15
N VAL A 1079 19.35 54.35 -10.13
CA VAL A 1079 18.94 53.34 -9.14
C VAL A 1079 19.64 52.01 -9.39
N ILE A 1080 19.80 51.64 -10.67
CA ILE A 1080 20.57 50.46 -11.07
C ILE A 1080 22.02 50.59 -10.57
N TRP A 1081 22.65 51.75 -10.80
CA TRP A 1081 24.02 52.02 -10.40
C TRP A 1081 24.23 51.99 -8.88
N GLU A 1082 23.30 52.57 -8.12
CA GLU A 1082 23.30 52.50 -6.65
C GLU A 1082 23.31 51.02 -6.20
N THR A 1083 22.37 50.22 -6.71
CA THR A 1083 22.25 48.80 -6.35
C THR A 1083 23.48 47.98 -6.78
N VAL A 1084 24.04 48.25 -7.96
CA VAL A 1084 25.26 47.58 -8.46
C VAL A 1084 26.48 47.96 -7.64
N SER A 1085 26.58 49.22 -7.21
CA SER A 1085 27.70 49.72 -6.42
C SER A 1085 27.72 49.12 -5.01
N GLU A 1086 26.54 48.99 -4.39
CA GLU A 1086 26.39 48.36 -3.07
C GLU A 1086 26.72 46.85 -3.08
N ASN A 1087 26.45 46.17 -4.20
CA ASN A 1087 26.53 44.71 -4.30
C ASN A 1087 27.60 44.23 -5.30
N ARG A 1088 28.61 45.06 -5.52
CA ARG A 1088 29.59 44.94 -6.60
C ARG A 1088 30.28 43.57 -6.66
N ASP A 1089 30.85 43.13 -5.54
CA ASP A 1089 31.64 41.89 -5.52
C ASP A 1089 30.77 40.64 -5.68
N ALA A 1090 29.57 40.64 -5.10
CA ALA A 1090 28.63 39.53 -5.20
C ALA A 1090 28.09 39.36 -6.64
N ILE A 1091 27.62 40.46 -7.25
CA ILE A 1091 27.11 40.43 -8.63
C ILE A 1091 28.23 40.01 -9.59
N ARG A 1092 29.45 40.53 -9.41
CA ARG A 1092 30.63 40.15 -10.21
C ARG A 1092 30.90 38.65 -10.13
N ALA A 1093 30.94 38.09 -8.92
CA ALA A 1093 31.22 36.66 -8.72
C ALA A 1093 30.17 35.78 -9.42
N TYR A 1094 28.88 36.11 -9.28
CA TYR A 1094 27.81 35.34 -9.90
C TYR A 1094 27.77 35.47 -11.43
N VAL A 1095 28.00 36.67 -11.99
CA VAL A 1095 28.07 36.85 -13.45
C VAL A 1095 29.29 36.10 -14.03
N LEU A 1096 30.44 36.11 -13.36
CA LEU A 1096 31.59 35.31 -13.77
C LEU A 1096 31.29 33.80 -13.71
N GLN A 1097 30.57 33.34 -12.69
CA GLN A 1097 30.13 31.95 -12.60
C GLN A 1097 29.13 31.58 -13.70
N TYR A 1098 28.20 32.48 -14.03
CA TYR A 1098 27.25 32.33 -15.14
C TYR A 1098 27.95 32.21 -16.51
N LEU A 1099 29.04 32.94 -16.71
CA LEU A 1099 29.85 32.82 -17.93
C LEU A 1099 30.66 31.51 -17.96
N LYS A 1100 31.01 30.94 -16.81
CA LYS A 1100 31.80 29.69 -16.69
C LYS A 1100 30.96 28.40 -16.69
N SER A 1101 29.70 28.44 -16.27
CA SER A 1101 28.85 27.25 -16.09
C SER A 1101 28.31 26.69 -17.41
N GLY A 1102 29.19 26.07 -18.20
CA GLY A 1102 28.80 25.29 -19.38
C GLY A 1102 28.40 23.87 -18.99
N GLY A 1103 27.10 23.57 -19.04
CA GLY A 1103 26.57 22.20 -19.10
C GLY A 1103 26.26 21.53 -17.76
N GLU A 1104 25.13 21.88 -17.13
CA GLU A 1104 24.37 20.91 -16.34
C GLU A 1104 22.87 21.08 -16.65
N GLU A 1105 22.35 20.07 -17.34
CA GLU A 1105 20.95 19.63 -17.47
C GLU A 1105 19.83 20.70 -17.45
N ASN A 1106 19.50 21.21 -18.64
CA ASN A 1106 18.14 21.70 -18.93
C ASN A 1106 17.44 20.66 -19.82
N GLU A 1107 16.23 20.23 -19.43
CA GLU A 1107 15.35 19.29 -20.15
C GLU A 1107 14.82 19.82 -21.51
N ALA A 1108 15.54 20.72 -22.18
CA ALA A 1108 15.27 21.11 -23.57
C ALA A 1108 16.61 21.29 -24.29
N ARG A 1109 16.88 20.39 -25.24
CA ARG A 1109 18.09 20.37 -26.07
C ARG A 1109 18.33 21.71 -26.76
N THR A 1110 19.52 22.29 -26.58
CA THR A 1110 20.42 22.71 -27.68
C THR A 1110 21.80 23.06 -27.11
N CYS A 1111 22.83 22.36 -27.59
CA CYS A 1111 24.24 22.58 -27.26
C CYS A 1111 24.75 23.85 -27.99
N THR A 1112 24.36 25.03 -27.50
CA THR A 1112 24.72 26.35 -28.09
C THR A 1112 25.03 27.43 -27.02
N ASP A 1113 25.28 27.02 -25.78
CA ASP A 1113 25.01 27.85 -24.60
C ASP A 1113 26.09 28.92 -24.27
N LEU A 1114 27.39 28.63 -24.32
CA LEU A 1114 28.42 29.59 -23.83
C LEU A 1114 28.56 30.86 -24.71
N CYS A 1115 28.58 30.70 -26.04
CA CYS A 1115 28.71 31.82 -26.98
C CYS A 1115 27.47 32.73 -26.96
N GLU A 1116 26.30 32.18 -26.65
CA GLU A 1116 25.07 32.94 -26.52
C GLU A 1116 25.06 33.80 -25.26
N ARG A 1117 25.57 33.28 -24.12
CA ARG A 1117 25.67 34.02 -22.86
C ARG A 1117 26.59 35.24 -22.97
N GLU A 1118 27.76 35.08 -23.60
CA GLU A 1118 28.64 36.20 -23.89
C GLU A 1118 28.00 37.24 -24.82
N ARG A 1119 27.28 36.78 -25.86
CA ARG A 1119 26.54 37.67 -26.77
C ARG A 1119 25.47 38.48 -26.05
N VAL A 1120 24.77 37.89 -25.09
CA VAL A 1120 23.78 38.60 -24.25
C VAL A 1120 24.47 39.68 -23.41
N LEU A 1121 25.60 39.37 -22.79
CA LEU A 1121 26.36 40.36 -22.01
C LEU A 1121 26.90 41.50 -22.88
N LYS A 1122 27.47 41.20 -24.07
CA LYS A 1122 27.95 42.21 -25.02
C LYS A 1122 26.84 43.15 -25.48
N ARG A 1123 25.66 42.62 -25.83
CA ARG A 1123 24.49 43.44 -26.18
C ARG A 1123 24.06 44.38 -25.05
N ALA A 1124 24.07 43.91 -23.80
CA ALA A 1124 23.76 44.76 -22.66
C ALA A 1124 24.80 45.89 -22.49
N ILE A 1125 26.09 45.59 -22.66
CA ILE A 1125 27.16 46.61 -22.60
C ILE A 1125 26.98 47.66 -23.70
N GLU A 1126 26.75 47.23 -24.94
CA GLU A 1126 26.55 48.13 -26.09
C GLU A 1126 25.37 49.08 -25.85
N HIS A 1127 24.23 48.55 -25.43
CA HIS A 1127 23.03 49.34 -25.11
C HIS A 1127 23.27 50.36 -23.99
N LEU A 1128 23.89 49.92 -22.89
CA LEU A 1128 24.22 50.81 -21.76
C LEU A 1128 25.21 51.89 -22.16
N SER A 1129 26.23 51.57 -22.98
CA SER A 1129 27.23 52.54 -23.44
C SER A 1129 26.61 53.64 -24.30
N GLY A 1130 25.58 53.32 -25.10
CA GLY A 1130 24.79 54.31 -25.84
C GLY A 1130 23.97 55.19 -24.89
N THR A 1131 23.27 54.57 -23.95
CA THR A 1131 22.38 55.25 -23.00
C THR A 1131 23.14 56.16 -22.01
N GLU A 1132 24.34 55.76 -21.57
CA GLU A 1132 25.20 56.54 -20.66
C GLU A 1132 25.81 57.77 -21.33
N LYS A 1133 26.06 57.74 -22.65
CA LYS A 1133 26.53 58.91 -23.42
C LYS A 1133 25.48 60.02 -23.49
N GLU A 1134 24.19 59.68 -23.45
CA GLU A 1134 23.09 60.64 -23.44
C GLU A 1134 22.95 61.38 -22.10
N LEU A 1135 23.60 60.90 -21.02
CA LEU A 1135 23.54 61.43 -19.65
C LEU A 1135 24.66 62.43 -19.31
N GLU A 1136 25.49 62.83 -20.27
CA GLU A 1136 26.62 63.75 -20.07
C GLU A 1136 26.17 65.12 -19.53
N GLY A 1137 26.06 65.21 -18.21
CA GLY A 1137 25.74 66.43 -17.47
C GLY A 1137 25.56 66.26 -15.97
N LYS A 1138 25.03 65.12 -15.46
CA LYS A 1138 24.85 64.88 -14.01
C LYS A 1138 25.00 63.40 -13.64
N ALA A 1139 25.96 63.13 -12.74
CA ALA A 1139 26.34 61.85 -12.12
C ALA A 1139 27.10 60.83 -13.02
N ARG A 1140 28.31 60.43 -12.59
CA ARG A 1140 29.15 59.38 -13.20
C ARG A 1140 28.53 57.98 -12.99
N VAL A 1141 27.41 57.69 -13.63
CA VAL A 1141 26.89 56.32 -13.73
C VAL A 1141 27.69 55.59 -14.81
N ARG A 1142 28.40 54.51 -14.44
CA ARG A 1142 29.25 53.71 -15.34
C ARG A 1142 29.00 52.21 -15.18
N VAL A 1143 27.75 51.79 -15.37
CA VAL A 1143 27.35 50.37 -15.34
C VAL A 1143 28.02 49.63 -16.51
N SER A 1144 28.13 50.25 -17.69
CA SER A 1144 28.80 49.67 -18.87
C SER A 1144 30.26 49.28 -18.57
N VAL A 1145 31.05 50.22 -18.03
CA VAL A 1145 32.47 50.02 -17.65
C VAL A 1145 32.63 48.92 -16.61
N TYR A 1146 31.69 48.80 -15.66
CA TYR A 1146 31.71 47.73 -14.68
C TYR A 1146 31.52 46.34 -15.33
N LEU A 1147 30.59 46.20 -16.28
CA LEU A 1147 30.35 44.95 -17.00
C LEU A 1147 31.49 44.62 -17.99
N GLU A 1148 32.10 45.63 -18.61
CA GLU A 1148 33.31 45.46 -19.43
C GLU A 1148 34.48 44.90 -18.62
N ASP A 1149 34.66 45.37 -17.39
CA ASP A 1149 35.67 44.83 -16.46
C ASP A 1149 35.38 43.37 -16.11
N VAL A 1150 34.10 43.01 -15.89
CA VAL A 1150 33.69 41.62 -15.66
C VAL A 1150 33.98 40.73 -16.88
N LEU A 1151 33.65 41.19 -18.09
CA LEU A 1151 33.90 40.46 -19.34
C LEU A 1151 35.40 40.28 -19.59
N ARG A 1152 36.22 41.31 -19.36
CA ARG A 1152 37.68 41.23 -19.48
C ARG A 1152 38.29 40.24 -18.49
N ASN A 1153 37.81 40.24 -17.24
CA ASN A 1153 38.24 39.29 -16.22
C ASN A 1153 37.86 37.84 -16.59
N HIS A 1154 36.74 37.63 -17.29
CA HIS A 1154 36.40 36.32 -17.83
C HIS A 1154 37.38 35.91 -18.93
N ALA A 1155 37.56 36.73 -19.97
CA ALA A 1155 38.45 36.44 -21.11
C ALA A 1155 39.89 36.12 -20.67
N ASN A 1156 40.45 36.92 -19.75
CA ASN A 1156 41.78 36.67 -19.19
C ASN A 1156 41.86 35.34 -18.44
N ALA A 1157 40.79 34.93 -17.74
CA ALA A 1157 40.75 33.67 -17.01
C ALA A 1157 40.56 32.44 -17.93
N THR A 1158 39.91 32.60 -19.08
CA THR A 1158 39.81 31.56 -20.12
C THR A 1158 41.13 31.39 -20.87
N GLU A 1159 41.79 32.48 -21.27
CA GLU A 1159 43.12 32.45 -21.90
C GLU A 1159 44.18 31.80 -20.99
N LEU A 1160 44.11 32.02 -19.67
CA LEU A 1160 44.98 31.37 -18.66
C LEU A 1160 44.66 29.90 -18.39
N ALA A 1161 43.49 29.40 -18.80
CA ALA A 1161 43.10 28.00 -18.66
C ALA A 1161 43.34 27.19 -19.94
N GLU A 1162 43.43 27.86 -21.09
CA GLU A 1162 43.79 27.28 -22.40
C GLU A 1162 45.32 27.23 -22.64
N ALA A 1163 46.10 28.06 -21.92
CA ALA A 1163 47.57 28.02 -21.84
C ALA A 1163 48.05 27.06 -20.75
#